data_AF-A0AAD2DZV3-F1
#
_entry.id   AF-A0AAD2DZV3-F1
#
_cell.length_a   1.000
_cell.length_b   1.000
_cell.length_c   1.000
_cell.angle_alpha   90.00
_cell.angle_beta   90.00
_cell.angle_gamma   90.00
#
_symmetry.space_group_name_H-M   'P 1'
#
loop_
_entity.id
_entity.type
_entity.pdbx_description
1 polymer ?
#
loop_
_entity_poly.entity_id
_entity_poly.type
_entity_poly.pdbx_seq_one_letter_code
_entity_poly.pdbx_strand_id
1 'polypeptide(L)'
;MALKLNAVNLQSQKFPSFALPPMASHRSPKFFMASTLRSGSKEVETLKKPFSPREVHVQVTHSMPPQKIEIFKATEDWAKENILVHLKPVEKCWQPQDFLPDPASDEFHDHVKELRERAKELPDDYFVVLVGDMITEEALPTYQTMLNTLDGVRDETGASLTPWAIWTRAWTAEENRHGDLLNKYLYLSGRVDMRQIEKTIQYLIGSGMDPRTENNPYLGFIYTSFQERATFISHGNTARHAKDHGDVKLAQICGTIAADERRHEIAYTKIVEKLFEIDPDGTVLAFADMMRKKISMPAHLMYDGRDDNLFDHFSAVAQRLGVYTARDYADILEHLVERWNVTKLTGLSSEGQKAQDYVCGLPPRIRRLEERAQGRAKQGPRIPFSWIYDRELFINRGTCSYDVLVNGLWRLVHGLASSWYTRGLASSYLEDTFVDFSVGGGVFLPPEPNLNSDPITTQNSKNPKDSSCLPPLQTIFPQPTRLIAIGDLHGDLSKAKQALRLSGLIDPNDRWSGGSSTVVQVGDILDRGGDEIKLLYFFEKLKREAAKVGGRVITMNGNHEIMNVDGDFRFVTPHGLKEFENWAMWQHVGNFMKKMCGGLDENVVFDDPFDGMPMEFRGIKPELLNGVRARMAALRPNGLIAKRFLSKNQTVVVVGDSVFVHGGLLPEHVVYGLERVNLEVRDWILGLKLKVANQLVRRSNSIVWLRSFSNELAKDCDCSTLEHALETIPGVKRMIMGHTIQKHGINGVCSNRAIRIDVGMSRGCKNGLPEVLEINDKSEVKILTSNPLYWKGYDASLRANKKDGFGSLIPEQRANQVEVRA
;
A
#
# COMPACT_ATOMS: atom_id res chain seq x y z
N MET A 1 45.29 24.04 -5.89
CA MET A 1 46.59 24.18 -6.62
C MET A 1 46.33 23.90 -8.11
N ALA A 2 47.23 24.31 -9.01
CA ALA A 2 47.15 24.04 -10.46
C ALA A 2 47.68 22.60 -10.78
N LEU A 3 47.71 22.03 -12.00
CA LEU A 3 47.62 22.46 -13.42
C LEU A 3 46.64 21.52 -14.20
N LYS A 4 46.03 21.77 -15.37
CA LYS A 4 46.33 22.42 -16.70
C LYS A 4 46.73 21.39 -17.79
N LEU A 5 46.41 21.69 -19.07
CA LEU A 5 46.73 20.97 -20.34
C LEU A 5 45.78 19.82 -20.73
N ASN A 6 45.62 19.44 -22.01
CA ASN A 6 45.41 20.23 -23.26
C ASN A 6 44.92 19.27 -24.39
N ALA A 7 44.34 19.79 -25.48
CA ALA A 7 43.81 18.99 -26.60
C ALA A 7 44.78 18.86 -27.80
N VAL A 8 44.57 17.83 -28.64
CA VAL A 8 45.22 17.61 -29.95
C VAL A 8 44.14 17.17 -30.96
N ASN A 9 44.37 17.40 -32.27
CA ASN A 9 43.39 17.37 -33.36
C ASN A 9 43.92 16.56 -34.57
N LEU A 10 43.07 15.98 -35.43
CA LEU A 10 43.47 15.34 -36.70
C LEU A 10 42.29 15.12 -37.69
N GLN A 11 42.57 15.09 -39.00
CA GLN A 11 41.58 15.03 -40.11
C GLN A 11 42.06 14.23 -41.35
N SER A 12 41.13 13.62 -42.09
CA SER A 12 41.15 13.30 -43.55
C SER A 12 39.71 12.93 -43.98
N GLN A 13 39.09 13.38 -45.09
CA GLN A 13 39.34 13.25 -46.55
C GLN A 13 39.22 11.81 -47.13
N LYS A 14 38.64 11.52 -48.32
CA LYS A 14 37.50 12.06 -49.13
C LYS A 14 37.33 11.25 -50.47
N PHE A 15 36.21 10.51 -50.68
CA PHE A 15 35.56 10.12 -52.00
C PHE A 15 36.39 9.37 -53.11
N PRO A 16 35.82 8.71 -54.19
CA PRO A 16 34.66 9.07 -55.06
C PRO A 16 33.70 7.90 -55.48
N SER A 17 32.98 8.04 -56.62
CA SER A 17 31.75 7.29 -57.02
C SER A 17 31.59 7.05 -58.55
N PHE A 18 30.77 6.07 -59.00
CA PHE A 18 30.20 5.94 -60.37
C PHE A 18 28.81 5.22 -60.39
N ALA A 19 28.05 5.20 -61.52
CA ALA A 19 26.59 4.92 -61.60
C ALA A 19 26.11 4.40 -63.01
N LEU A 20 24.84 4.09 -63.38
CA LEU A 20 23.50 4.29 -62.74
C LEU A 20 22.32 3.32 -63.15
N PRO A 21 21.83 3.20 -64.42
CA PRO A 21 20.39 2.93 -64.75
C PRO A 21 20.15 1.68 -65.67
N PRO A 22 18.99 1.38 -66.34
CA PRO A 22 17.64 2.02 -66.46
C PRO A 22 16.37 1.08 -66.43
N MET A 23 15.17 1.58 -66.83
CA MET A 23 13.88 0.90 -67.21
C MET A 23 13.00 0.23 -66.11
N ALA A 24 11.65 0.12 -66.16
CA ALA A 24 10.51 0.76 -66.88
C ALA A 24 9.18 0.10 -66.34
N SER A 25 7.95 0.66 -66.34
CA SER A 25 7.39 2.01 -66.61
C SER A 25 6.00 2.23 -65.91
N HIS A 26 5.07 2.99 -66.50
CA HIS A 26 3.88 3.64 -65.90
C HIS A 26 2.53 2.87 -65.89
N ARG A 27 1.61 3.29 -64.96
CA ARG A 27 0.33 3.96 -65.31
C ARG A 27 -0.25 4.79 -64.15
N SER A 28 -1.18 5.71 -64.45
CA SER A 28 -1.91 6.66 -63.57
C SER A 28 -3.29 6.97 -64.21
N PRO A 29 -4.22 7.86 -63.76
CA PRO A 29 -4.14 9.03 -62.85
C PRO A 29 -5.00 8.84 -61.55
N LYS A 30 -4.95 9.64 -60.47
CA LYS A 30 -5.00 11.11 -60.25
C LYS A 30 -6.33 11.81 -60.64
N PHE A 31 -7.07 12.27 -59.63
CA PHE A 31 -7.77 13.57 -59.68
C PHE A 31 -7.65 14.26 -58.32
N PHE A 32 -7.44 15.58 -58.36
CA PHE A 32 -7.49 16.51 -57.23
C PHE A 32 -8.16 17.78 -57.76
N MET A 33 -9.04 18.39 -56.98
CA MET A 33 -9.51 19.76 -57.16
C MET A 33 -9.33 20.48 -55.83
N ALA A 34 -9.11 21.80 -55.85
CA ALA A 34 -8.60 22.53 -54.71
C ALA A 34 -9.35 23.86 -54.48
N SER A 35 -9.34 24.30 -53.21
CA SER A 35 -9.39 25.72 -52.79
C SER A 35 -10.70 26.49 -53.06
N THR A 36 -11.10 27.55 -52.34
CA THR A 36 -10.44 28.32 -51.26
C THR A 36 -11.49 28.87 -50.27
N LEU A 37 -11.08 29.28 -49.06
CA LEU A 37 -11.91 29.98 -48.07
C LEU A 37 -12.25 31.43 -48.47
N ARG A 38 -13.48 31.90 -48.18
CA ARG A 38 -13.78 32.94 -47.16
C ARG A 38 -15.20 33.53 -47.26
N SER A 39 -15.99 33.35 -46.21
CA SER A 39 -16.84 34.39 -45.59
C SER A 39 -17.17 33.91 -44.16
N GLY A 40 -17.30 34.82 -43.19
CA GLY A 40 -17.25 34.45 -41.77
C GLY A 40 -18.48 34.85 -40.96
N SER A 41 -18.90 33.98 -40.04
CA SER A 41 -19.77 34.35 -38.91
C SER A 41 -19.69 33.30 -37.79
N LYS A 42 -19.17 33.71 -36.62
CA LYS A 42 -19.30 33.06 -35.29
C LYS A 42 -19.23 31.53 -35.28
N GLU A 43 -18.02 30.98 -35.14
CA GLU A 43 -17.86 29.60 -34.65
C GLU A 43 -18.39 29.49 -33.22
N VAL A 44 -19.18 28.45 -32.96
CA VAL A 44 -19.51 27.96 -31.62
C VAL A 44 -18.68 26.71 -31.43
N GLU A 45 -17.77 26.69 -30.46
CA GLU A 45 -16.87 25.55 -30.19
C GLU A 45 -17.62 24.36 -29.56
N THR A 46 -18.45 23.66 -30.34
CA THR A 46 -18.87 22.30 -30.01
C THR A 46 -17.80 21.31 -30.49
N LEU A 47 -16.68 21.26 -29.77
CA LEU A 47 -15.65 20.23 -29.93
C LEU A 47 -16.22 18.85 -29.56
N LYS A 48 -16.82 18.18 -30.55
CA LYS A 48 -17.20 16.77 -30.44
C LYS A 48 -15.93 15.93 -30.31
N LYS A 49 -15.51 15.63 -29.08
CA LYS A 49 -14.53 14.57 -28.81
C LYS A 49 -15.01 13.29 -29.53
N PRO A 50 -14.20 12.64 -30.36
CA PRO A 50 -14.54 11.30 -30.85
C PRO A 50 -14.62 10.34 -29.66
N PHE A 51 -15.54 9.40 -29.71
CA PHE A 51 -15.58 8.32 -28.73
C PHE A 51 -14.29 7.48 -28.85
N SER A 52 -13.63 7.26 -27.72
CA SER A 52 -12.43 6.43 -27.61
C SER A 52 -12.58 5.60 -26.34
N PRO A 53 -12.54 4.26 -26.42
CA PRO A 53 -12.59 3.40 -25.24
C PRO A 53 -11.47 3.77 -24.27
N ARG A 54 -11.79 3.83 -22.97
CA ARG A 54 -10.80 4.07 -21.91
C ARG A 54 -10.07 2.75 -21.60
N GLU A 55 -8.91 2.50 -22.21
CA GLU A 55 -8.02 1.43 -21.74
C GLU A 55 -7.46 1.80 -20.35
N VAL A 56 -7.89 1.06 -19.31
CA VAL A 56 -7.56 1.38 -17.91
C VAL A 56 -6.35 0.59 -17.37
N HIS A 57 -6.00 -0.53 -18.01
CA HIS A 57 -4.97 -1.46 -17.55
C HIS A 57 -4.13 -2.01 -18.71
N VAL A 58 -2.93 -2.51 -18.40
CA VAL A 58 -2.16 -3.36 -19.32
C VAL A 58 -2.90 -4.69 -19.45
N GLN A 59 -3.30 -5.04 -20.67
CA GLN A 59 -4.00 -6.30 -20.95
C GLN A 59 -3.10 -7.51 -20.65
N VAL A 60 -3.64 -8.48 -19.94
CA VAL A 60 -3.03 -9.80 -19.70
C VAL A 60 -4.04 -10.84 -20.16
N THR A 61 -3.59 -11.81 -20.95
CA THR A 61 -4.42 -12.85 -21.58
C THR A 61 -3.79 -14.22 -21.37
N HIS A 62 -4.60 -15.27 -21.31
CA HIS A 62 -4.19 -16.66 -21.17
C HIS A 62 -3.26 -16.91 -19.97
N SER A 63 -3.62 -16.39 -18.78
CA SER A 63 -2.80 -16.59 -17.56
C SER A 63 -2.91 -18.00 -16.96
N MET A 64 -3.86 -18.81 -17.42
CA MET A 64 -3.95 -20.23 -17.05
C MET A 64 -2.88 -21.05 -17.79
N PRO A 65 -2.11 -21.92 -17.11
CA PRO A 65 -1.24 -22.89 -17.77
C PRO A 65 -2.05 -23.79 -18.72
N PRO A 66 -1.69 -23.93 -20.01
CA PRO A 66 -2.51 -24.63 -21.00
C PRO A 66 -2.84 -26.09 -20.65
N GLN A 67 -2.02 -26.74 -19.81
CA GLN A 67 -2.25 -28.10 -19.31
C GLN A 67 -3.55 -28.19 -18.47
N LYS A 68 -4.00 -27.10 -17.85
CA LYS A 68 -5.23 -27.06 -17.06
C LYS A 68 -6.51 -27.03 -17.92
N ILE A 69 -6.42 -26.84 -19.23
CA ILE A 69 -7.57 -26.98 -20.14
C ILE A 69 -8.15 -28.40 -20.06
N GLU A 70 -7.30 -29.42 -19.86
CA GLU A 70 -7.74 -30.81 -19.71
C GLU A 70 -8.58 -31.05 -18.45
N ILE A 71 -8.49 -30.19 -17.42
CA ILE A 71 -9.34 -30.27 -16.23
C ILE A 71 -10.80 -29.96 -16.60
N PHE A 72 -11.04 -28.93 -17.41
CA PHE A 72 -12.38 -28.54 -17.83
C PHE A 72 -13.02 -29.55 -18.78
N LYS A 73 -12.23 -30.16 -19.68
CA LYS A 73 -12.65 -31.30 -20.49
C LYS A 73 -13.00 -32.52 -19.63
N ALA A 74 -12.14 -32.89 -18.68
CA ALA A 74 -12.36 -34.03 -17.79
C ALA A 74 -13.54 -33.84 -16.81
N THR A 75 -14.08 -32.62 -16.70
CA THR A 75 -15.24 -32.29 -15.86
C THR A 75 -16.51 -32.01 -16.68
N GLU A 76 -16.55 -32.27 -17.99
CA GLU A 76 -17.75 -32.04 -18.81
C GLU A 76 -18.97 -32.86 -18.35
N ASP A 77 -18.85 -34.18 -18.19
CA ASP A 77 -19.97 -35.01 -17.68
C ASP A 77 -20.37 -34.60 -16.25
N TRP A 78 -19.41 -34.21 -15.41
CA TRP A 78 -19.72 -33.66 -14.09
C TRP A 78 -20.54 -32.37 -14.20
N ALA A 79 -20.19 -31.45 -15.10
CA ALA A 79 -20.92 -30.19 -15.31
C ALA A 79 -22.33 -30.43 -15.86
N LYS A 80 -22.47 -31.40 -16.77
CA LYS A 80 -23.77 -31.86 -17.29
C LYS A 80 -24.70 -32.36 -16.19
N GLU A 81 -24.17 -33.09 -15.20
CA GLU A 81 -24.94 -33.63 -14.08
C GLU A 81 -25.14 -32.64 -12.91
N ASN A 82 -24.21 -31.70 -12.69
CA ASN A 82 -24.16 -30.90 -11.45
C ASN A 82 -24.40 -29.40 -11.65
N ILE A 83 -24.23 -28.89 -12.88
CA ILE A 83 -24.33 -27.47 -13.26
C ILE A 83 -25.55 -27.22 -14.15
N LEU A 84 -25.72 -27.97 -15.26
CA LEU A 84 -26.86 -27.79 -16.16
C LEU A 84 -28.23 -28.02 -15.47
N VAL A 85 -28.27 -28.77 -14.37
CA VAL A 85 -29.47 -29.01 -13.56
C VAL A 85 -30.00 -27.77 -12.83
N HIS A 86 -29.26 -26.64 -12.81
CA HIS A 86 -29.75 -25.36 -12.24
C HIS A 86 -30.47 -24.48 -13.26
N LEU A 87 -30.34 -24.77 -14.55
CA LEU A 87 -31.10 -24.10 -15.61
C LEU A 87 -32.57 -24.51 -15.53
N LYS A 88 -33.47 -23.54 -15.71
CA LYS A 88 -34.91 -23.82 -15.87
C LYS A 88 -35.16 -24.23 -17.34
N PRO A 89 -35.90 -25.32 -17.61
CA PRO A 89 -36.42 -25.57 -18.95
C PRO A 89 -37.29 -24.40 -19.40
N VAL A 90 -37.18 -23.96 -20.65
CA VAL A 90 -37.84 -22.74 -21.18
C VAL A 90 -39.36 -22.75 -20.93
N GLU A 91 -40.01 -23.91 -21.10
CA GLU A 91 -41.44 -24.15 -20.80
C GLU A 91 -41.84 -23.98 -19.30
N LYS A 92 -40.87 -23.68 -18.43
CA LYS A 92 -41.02 -23.42 -16.99
C LYS A 92 -40.30 -22.13 -16.56
N CYS A 93 -39.74 -21.38 -17.50
CA CYS A 93 -39.24 -20.03 -17.25
C CYS A 93 -40.42 -19.05 -17.24
N TRP A 94 -40.37 -18.08 -16.33
CA TRP A 94 -41.17 -16.87 -16.48
C TRP A 94 -40.69 -16.09 -17.71
N GLN A 95 -41.58 -15.31 -18.30
CA GLN A 95 -41.30 -14.41 -19.41
C GLN A 95 -41.61 -12.96 -19.03
N PRO A 96 -40.96 -11.96 -19.65
CA PRO A 96 -41.22 -10.54 -19.33
C PRO A 96 -42.70 -10.14 -19.40
N GLN A 97 -43.48 -10.77 -20.30
CA GLN A 97 -44.90 -10.47 -20.46
C GLN A 97 -45.75 -10.88 -19.24
N ASP A 98 -45.30 -11.81 -18.40
CA ASP A 98 -46.02 -12.27 -17.19
C ASP A 98 -46.19 -11.17 -16.14
N PHE A 99 -45.35 -10.12 -16.19
CA PHE A 99 -45.29 -9.03 -15.23
C PHE A 99 -45.66 -7.65 -15.82
N LEU A 100 -45.85 -7.58 -17.13
CA LEU A 100 -46.14 -6.34 -17.87
C LEU A 100 -47.63 -6.29 -18.27
N PRO A 101 -48.21 -5.09 -18.45
CA PRO A 101 -49.53 -4.95 -19.07
C PRO A 101 -49.61 -5.71 -20.39
N ASP A 102 -50.61 -6.57 -20.55
CA ASP A 102 -50.82 -7.37 -21.76
C ASP A 102 -51.31 -6.47 -22.92
N PRO A 103 -50.53 -6.28 -24.00
CA PRO A 103 -50.91 -5.44 -25.14
C PRO A 103 -52.04 -6.03 -26.01
N ALA A 104 -52.46 -7.29 -25.77
CA ALA A 104 -53.60 -7.92 -26.44
C ALA A 104 -54.91 -7.85 -25.62
N SER A 105 -54.87 -7.35 -24.37
CA SER A 105 -56.06 -7.17 -23.53
C SER A 105 -56.75 -5.83 -23.79
N ASP A 106 -58.09 -5.83 -23.82
CA ASP A 106 -58.91 -4.61 -23.84
C ASP A 106 -58.59 -3.66 -22.65
N GLU A 107 -58.08 -4.21 -21.56
CA GLU A 107 -57.73 -3.50 -20.31
C GLU A 107 -56.30 -2.91 -20.34
N PHE A 108 -55.54 -3.09 -21.43
CA PHE A 108 -54.13 -2.68 -21.56
C PHE A 108 -53.88 -1.25 -21.11
N HIS A 109 -54.71 -0.29 -21.55
CA HIS A 109 -54.53 1.12 -21.26
C HIS A 109 -54.73 1.47 -19.77
N ASP A 110 -55.67 0.81 -19.08
CA ASP A 110 -55.86 1.01 -17.64
C ASP A 110 -54.77 0.29 -16.83
N HIS A 111 -54.26 -0.85 -17.28
CA HIS A 111 -53.08 -1.50 -16.67
C HIS A 111 -51.78 -0.67 -16.83
N VAL A 112 -51.56 -0.05 -18.00
CA VAL A 112 -50.44 0.90 -18.19
C VAL A 112 -50.62 2.14 -17.32
N LYS A 113 -51.85 2.64 -17.17
CA LYS A 113 -52.16 3.76 -16.28
C LYS A 113 -51.91 3.42 -14.80
N GLU A 114 -52.36 2.26 -14.33
CA GLU A 114 -52.11 1.77 -12.96
C GLU A 114 -50.60 1.66 -12.67
N LEU A 115 -49.80 1.18 -13.64
CA LEU A 115 -48.33 1.19 -13.57
C LEU A 115 -47.76 2.61 -13.42
N ARG A 116 -48.24 3.55 -14.23
CA ARG A 116 -47.79 4.95 -14.20
C ARG A 116 -48.24 5.72 -12.96
N GLU A 117 -49.35 5.35 -12.33
CA GLU A 117 -49.74 5.90 -11.02
C GLU A 117 -48.83 5.37 -9.91
N ARG A 118 -48.63 4.03 -9.81
CA ARG A 118 -47.69 3.42 -8.84
C ARG A 118 -46.27 4.01 -8.97
N ALA A 119 -45.80 4.19 -10.20
CA ALA A 119 -44.47 4.74 -10.49
C ALA A 119 -44.27 6.22 -10.07
N LYS A 120 -45.30 6.96 -9.64
CA LYS A 120 -45.14 8.33 -9.10
C LYS A 120 -44.69 8.35 -7.64
N GLU A 121 -45.06 7.34 -6.86
CA GLU A 121 -44.75 7.24 -5.43
C GLU A 121 -43.30 6.76 -5.19
N LEU A 122 -42.66 6.19 -6.22
CA LEU A 122 -41.24 5.81 -6.21
C LEU A 122 -40.35 7.06 -6.43
N PRO A 123 -39.37 7.33 -5.55
CA PRO A 123 -38.50 8.50 -5.65
C PRO A 123 -37.51 8.39 -6.81
N ASP A 124 -37.05 9.54 -7.31
CA ASP A 124 -36.05 9.58 -8.38
C ASP A 124 -34.72 8.94 -7.98
N ASP A 125 -34.39 8.96 -6.68
CA ASP A 125 -33.26 8.23 -6.09
C ASP A 125 -33.33 6.73 -6.39
N TYR A 126 -34.52 6.13 -6.30
CA TYR A 126 -34.74 4.72 -6.58
C TYR A 126 -34.66 4.44 -8.10
N PHE A 127 -35.23 5.32 -8.93
CA PHE A 127 -35.15 5.19 -10.39
C PHE A 127 -33.71 5.25 -10.92
N VAL A 128 -32.83 6.09 -10.35
CA VAL A 128 -31.41 6.12 -10.75
C VAL A 128 -30.69 4.81 -10.43
N VAL A 129 -31.08 4.08 -9.39
CA VAL A 129 -30.49 2.75 -9.13
C VAL A 129 -31.08 1.71 -10.07
N LEU A 130 -32.42 1.61 -10.18
CA LEU A 130 -33.08 0.63 -11.06
C LEU A 130 -32.67 0.79 -12.54
N VAL A 131 -32.38 2.01 -12.98
CA VAL A 131 -31.81 2.28 -14.31
C VAL A 131 -30.37 1.79 -14.41
N GLY A 132 -29.53 1.98 -13.39
CA GLY A 132 -28.15 1.46 -13.39
C GLY A 132 -28.08 -0.07 -13.35
N ASP A 133 -28.99 -0.72 -12.61
CA ASP A 133 -29.20 -2.17 -12.66
C ASP A 133 -29.60 -2.58 -14.11
N MET A 134 -30.65 -1.98 -14.68
CA MET A 134 -31.12 -2.27 -16.05
C MET A 134 -30.05 -2.03 -17.15
N ILE A 135 -29.26 -0.95 -17.07
CA ILE A 135 -28.17 -0.68 -18.02
C ILE A 135 -27.07 -1.74 -17.92
N THR A 136 -26.92 -2.36 -16.74
CA THR A 136 -26.03 -3.50 -16.55
C THR A 136 -26.60 -4.74 -17.25
N GLU A 137 -27.87 -5.10 -17.01
CA GLU A 137 -28.52 -6.24 -17.70
C GLU A 137 -28.42 -6.12 -19.24
N GLU A 138 -28.70 -4.94 -19.78
CA GLU A 138 -28.68 -4.68 -21.23
C GLU A 138 -27.29 -4.80 -21.88
N ALA A 139 -26.21 -4.79 -21.08
CA ALA A 139 -24.86 -5.01 -21.57
C ALA A 139 -24.45 -6.49 -21.71
N LEU A 140 -25.41 -7.42 -21.53
CA LEU A 140 -25.29 -8.88 -21.66
C LEU A 140 -24.42 -9.41 -22.83
N PRO A 141 -24.40 -8.83 -24.05
CA PRO A 141 -23.48 -9.27 -25.11
C PRO A 141 -22.00 -9.25 -24.68
N THR A 142 -21.63 -8.33 -23.78
CA THR A 142 -20.29 -8.25 -23.17
C THR A 142 -20.03 -9.44 -22.24
N TYR A 143 -21.06 -9.93 -21.54
CA TYR A 143 -20.91 -10.95 -20.50
C TYR A 143 -20.89 -12.37 -21.10
N GLN A 144 -21.72 -12.63 -22.12
CA GLN A 144 -21.56 -13.82 -22.96
C GLN A 144 -20.19 -13.82 -23.64
N THR A 145 -19.73 -12.67 -24.15
CA THR A 145 -18.38 -12.54 -24.73
C THR A 145 -17.30 -12.87 -23.69
N MET A 146 -17.41 -12.35 -22.46
CA MET A 146 -16.50 -12.65 -21.36
C MET A 146 -16.41 -14.15 -21.08
N LEU A 147 -17.54 -14.85 -20.92
CA LEU A 147 -17.55 -16.30 -20.74
C LEU A 147 -16.89 -17.03 -21.94
N ASN A 148 -17.13 -16.57 -23.17
CA ASN A 148 -16.50 -17.11 -24.38
C ASN A 148 -15.03 -16.69 -24.58
N THR A 149 -14.45 -15.86 -23.70
CA THR A 149 -12.99 -15.67 -23.63
C THR A 149 -12.28 -16.74 -22.80
N LEU A 150 -13.00 -17.54 -22.00
CA LEU A 150 -12.41 -18.43 -20.99
C LEU A 150 -11.92 -19.76 -21.60
N ASP A 151 -10.64 -20.05 -21.40
CA ASP A 151 -9.92 -21.18 -21.99
C ASP A 151 -10.46 -22.54 -21.50
N GLY A 152 -10.91 -23.37 -22.44
CA GLY A 152 -11.44 -24.71 -22.14
C GLY A 152 -12.92 -24.77 -21.75
N VAL A 153 -13.63 -23.63 -21.67
CA VAL A 153 -15.08 -23.58 -21.38
C VAL A 153 -15.89 -22.76 -22.40
N ARG A 154 -15.23 -21.92 -23.21
CA ARG A 154 -15.83 -21.14 -24.30
C ARG A 154 -16.53 -21.99 -25.37
N ASP A 155 -17.49 -21.38 -26.07
CA ASP A 155 -18.14 -21.95 -27.25
C ASP A 155 -17.31 -21.71 -28.52
N GLU A 156 -16.63 -22.77 -29.02
CA GLU A 156 -15.80 -22.71 -30.24
C GLU A 156 -16.59 -22.50 -31.55
N THR A 157 -17.92 -22.63 -31.55
CA THR A 157 -18.73 -22.59 -32.78
C THR A 157 -20.00 -21.73 -32.71
N GLY A 158 -20.35 -21.21 -31.54
CA GLY A 158 -21.66 -20.59 -31.26
C GLY A 158 -22.80 -21.62 -31.11
N ALA A 159 -22.49 -22.91 -31.22
CA ALA A 159 -23.44 -24.02 -31.12
C ALA A 159 -22.78 -25.29 -30.52
N SER A 160 -21.64 -25.17 -29.83
CA SER A 160 -20.92 -26.32 -29.27
C SER A 160 -21.81 -27.14 -28.32
N LEU A 161 -21.68 -28.46 -28.40
CA LEU A 161 -22.42 -29.41 -27.55
C LEU A 161 -21.71 -29.71 -26.23
N THR A 162 -20.56 -29.08 -25.95
CA THR A 162 -19.92 -29.18 -24.63
C THR A 162 -20.84 -28.61 -23.54
N PRO A 163 -20.96 -29.24 -22.36
CA PRO A 163 -21.81 -28.76 -21.27
C PRO A 163 -21.51 -27.32 -20.85
N TRP A 164 -20.26 -26.88 -20.96
CA TRP A 164 -19.84 -25.50 -20.72
C TRP A 164 -20.45 -24.50 -21.70
N ALA A 165 -20.44 -24.81 -23.01
CA ALA A 165 -21.06 -23.96 -24.02
C ALA A 165 -22.60 -23.97 -23.95
N ILE A 166 -23.19 -25.12 -23.59
CA ILE A 166 -24.62 -25.24 -23.29
C ILE A 166 -25.00 -24.34 -22.11
N TRP A 167 -24.22 -24.36 -21.02
CA TRP A 167 -24.42 -23.45 -19.89
C TRP A 167 -24.34 -21.99 -20.35
N THR A 168 -23.25 -21.56 -20.99
CA THR A 168 -23.06 -20.17 -21.41
C THR A 168 -24.22 -19.65 -22.28
N ARG A 169 -24.69 -20.44 -23.26
CA ARG A 169 -25.85 -20.04 -24.10
C ARG A 169 -27.16 -20.02 -23.33
N ALA A 170 -27.41 -21.01 -22.47
CA ALA A 170 -28.67 -21.11 -21.71
C ALA A 170 -28.77 -20.08 -20.58
N TRP A 171 -27.67 -19.81 -19.87
CA TRP A 171 -27.53 -18.68 -18.95
C TRP A 171 -27.85 -17.37 -19.69
N THR A 172 -27.19 -17.08 -20.82
CA THR A 172 -27.49 -15.86 -21.62
C THR A 172 -28.97 -15.75 -22.00
N ALA A 173 -29.64 -16.87 -22.31
CA ALA A 173 -31.07 -16.88 -22.63
C ALA A 173 -31.98 -16.67 -21.40
N GLU A 174 -31.53 -17.05 -20.20
CA GLU A 174 -32.19 -16.67 -18.95
C GLU A 174 -31.98 -15.16 -18.67
N GLU A 175 -30.74 -14.67 -18.74
CA GLU A 175 -30.35 -13.27 -18.49
C GLU A 175 -31.08 -12.25 -19.38
N ASN A 176 -31.24 -12.55 -20.67
CA ASN A 176 -31.85 -11.63 -21.64
C ASN A 176 -33.20 -11.08 -21.15
N ARG A 177 -33.98 -11.91 -20.43
CA ARG A 177 -35.31 -11.55 -19.91
C ARG A 177 -35.24 -10.49 -18.80
N HIS A 178 -34.11 -10.34 -18.10
CA HIS A 178 -33.92 -9.38 -17.01
C HIS A 178 -33.93 -7.95 -17.59
N GLY A 179 -33.04 -7.69 -18.56
CA GLY A 179 -33.00 -6.44 -19.33
C GLY A 179 -34.31 -6.19 -20.07
N ASP A 180 -34.84 -7.18 -20.79
CA ASP A 180 -36.11 -7.09 -21.53
C ASP A 180 -37.29 -6.66 -20.64
N LEU A 181 -37.35 -7.12 -19.39
CA LEU A 181 -38.41 -6.79 -18.43
C LEU A 181 -38.21 -5.41 -17.81
N LEU A 182 -37.01 -5.11 -17.31
CA LEU A 182 -36.71 -3.82 -16.69
C LEU A 182 -36.82 -2.66 -17.68
N ASN A 183 -36.37 -2.85 -18.93
CA ASN A 183 -36.52 -1.87 -20.00
C ASN A 183 -38.00 -1.51 -20.23
N LYS A 184 -38.86 -2.51 -20.43
CA LYS A 184 -40.29 -2.29 -20.69
C LYS A 184 -41.00 -1.68 -19.49
N TYR A 185 -40.63 -2.05 -18.26
CA TYR A 185 -41.15 -1.39 -17.05
C TYR A 185 -40.75 0.10 -17.01
N LEU A 186 -39.46 0.41 -17.20
CA LEU A 186 -38.94 1.78 -17.18
C LEU A 186 -39.56 2.65 -18.29
N TYR A 187 -39.67 2.12 -19.51
CA TYR A 187 -40.37 2.74 -20.63
C TYR A 187 -41.83 3.07 -20.29
N LEU A 188 -42.59 2.08 -19.81
CA LEU A 188 -44.00 2.26 -19.49
C LEU A 188 -44.21 3.22 -18.31
N SER A 189 -43.27 3.29 -17.35
CA SER A 189 -43.35 4.19 -16.19
C SER A 189 -43.43 5.67 -16.58
N GLY A 190 -42.72 6.07 -17.65
CA GLY A 190 -42.56 7.48 -18.04
C GLY A 190 -41.84 8.35 -17.00
N ARG A 191 -41.10 7.75 -16.06
CA ARG A 191 -40.33 8.47 -15.01
C ARG A 191 -38.93 8.88 -15.47
N VAL A 192 -38.41 8.23 -16.50
CA VAL A 192 -37.01 8.26 -16.94
C VAL A 192 -36.86 8.62 -18.43
N ASP A 193 -35.74 9.25 -18.80
CA ASP A 193 -35.38 9.53 -20.19
C ASP A 193 -34.74 8.31 -20.85
N MET A 194 -35.59 7.46 -21.45
CA MET A 194 -35.17 6.27 -22.18
C MET A 194 -34.12 6.58 -23.26
N ARG A 195 -34.17 7.75 -23.92
CA ARG A 195 -33.20 8.10 -24.97
C ARG A 195 -31.79 8.34 -24.42
N GLN A 196 -31.68 8.79 -23.16
CA GLN A 196 -30.41 8.90 -22.46
C GLN A 196 -29.92 7.55 -21.92
N ILE A 197 -30.84 6.67 -21.54
CA ILE A 197 -30.55 5.28 -21.13
C ILE A 197 -30.03 4.46 -22.33
N GLU A 198 -30.73 4.47 -23.47
CA GLU A 198 -30.34 3.86 -24.75
C GLU A 198 -28.92 4.27 -25.18
N LYS A 199 -28.61 5.57 -25.09
CA LYS A 199 -27.24 6.09 -25.34
C LYS A 199 -26.22 5.52 -24.36
N THR A 200 -26.58 5.39 -23.09
CA THR A 200 -25.68 4.86 -22.05
C THR A 200 -25.38 3.38 -22.30
N ILE A 201 -26.39 2.59 -22.65
CA ILE A 201 -26.24 1.18 -23.07
C ILE A 201 -25.34 1.09 -24.31
N GLN A 202 -25.57 1.93 -25.33
CA GLN A 202 -24.74 1.96 -26.54
C GLN A 202 -23.27 2.30 -26.23
N TYR A 203 -23.01 3.25 -25.32
CA TYR A 203 -21.65 3.57 -24.87
C TYR A 203 -21.02 2.46 -24.03
N LEU A 204 -21.80 1.75 -23.19
CA LEU A 204 -21.30 0.67 -22.36
C LEU A 204 -20.94 -0.56 -23.21
N ILE A 205 -21.82 -1.03 -24.09
CA ILE A 205 -21.53 -2.13 -25.04
C ILE A 205 -20.36 -1.74 -25.97
N GLY A 206 -20.32 -0.49 -26.43
CA GLY A 206 -19.21 0.05 -27.23
C GLY A 206 -17.88 0.23 -26.47
N SER A 207 -17.90 0.23 -25.14
CA SER A 207 -16.71 0.21 -24.28
C SER A 207 -16.28 -1.20 -23.89
N GLY A 208 -17.23 -2.14 -23.83
CA GLY A 208 -17.02 -3.46 -23.25
C GLY A 208 -16.68 -3.41 -21.76
N MET A 209 -15.95 -4.41 -21.27
CA MET A 209 -15.49 -4.49 -19.88
C MET A 209 -14.15 -5.23 -19.79
N ASP A 210 -13.26 -4.75 -18.92
CA ASP A 210 -12.10 -5.51 -18.43
C ASP A 210 -12.38 -6.08 -17.02
N PRO A 211 -12.78 -7.37 -16.89
CA PRO A 211 -12.91 -8.06 -15.61
C PRO A 211 -11.58 -8.55 -15.03
N ARG A 212 -10.46 -8.43 -15.77
CA ARG A 212 -9.12 -8.91 -15.39
C ARG A 212 -9.06 -10.41 -15.06
N THR A 213 -9.90 -11.20 -15.72
CA THR A 213 -9.99 -12.66 -15.64
C THR A 213 -9.05 -13.38 -16.61
N GLU A 214 -8.37 -12.67 -17.53
CA GLU A 214 -7.18 -13.15 -18.25
C GLU A 214 -7.36 -14.49 -19.00
N ASN A 215 -8.54 -14.71 -19.58
CA ASN A 215 -8.99 -15.98 -20.21
C ASN A 215 -9.02 -17.20 -19.27
N ASN A 216 -8.79 -17.02 -17.98
CA ASN A 216 -8.57 -18.08 -17.01
C ASN A 216 -9.90 -18.42 -16.30
N PRO A 217 -10.49 -19.62 -16.48
CA PRO A 217 -11.79 -19.95 -15.88
C PRO A 217 -11.77 -20.00 -14.34
N TYR A 218 -10.61 -20.19 -13.70
CA TYR A 218 -10.52 -20.07 -12.24
C TYR A 218 -10.84 -18.63 -11.80
N LEU A 219 -10.25 -17.63 -12.48
CA LEU A 219 -10.55 -16.23 -12.25
C LEU A 219 -11.98 -15.90 -12.68
N GLY A 220 -12.41 -16.40 -13.84
CA GLY A 220 -13.75 -16.19 -14.42
C GLY A 220 -14.90 -16.68 -13.54
N PHE A 221 -14.84 -17.93 -13.05
CA PHE A 221 -15.92 -18.49 -12.22
C PHE A 221 -15.90 -17.96 -10.77
N ILE A 222 -14.75 -17.51 -10.26
CA ILE A 222 -14.69 -16.75 -9.00
C ILE A 222 -15.31 -15.35 -9.19
N TYR A 223 -15.07 -14.71 -10.34
CA TYR A 223 -15.68 -13.43 -10.70
C TYR A 223 -17.21 -13.53 -10.81
N THR A 224 -17.76 -14.49 -11.56
CA THR A 224 -19.21 -14.67 -11.66
C THR A 224 -19.82 -15.07 -10.32
N SER A 225 -19.23 -16.02 -9.57
CA SER A 225 -19.71 -16.38 -8.21
C SER A 225 -19.84 -15.18 -7.26
N PHE A 226 -19.07 -14.12 -7.48
CA PHE A 226 -19.19 -12.86 -6.72
C PHE A 226 -20.28 -11.94 -7.30
N GLN A 227 -20.31 -11.75 -8.63
CA GLN A 227 -21.26 -10.85 -9.28
C GLN A 227 -22.71 -11.32 -9.17
N GLU A 228 -22.97 -12.61 -9.39
CA GLU A 228 -24.30 -13.25 -9.27
C GLU A 228 -24.88 -13.06 -7.86
N ARG A 229 -24.01 -12.99 -6.84
CA ARG A 229 -24.43 -12.68 -5.47
C ARG A 229 -24.62 -11.17 -5.24
N ALA A 230 -23.90 -10.33 -5.96
CA ALA A 230 -24.07 -8.87 -5.90
C ALA A 230 -25.37 -8.42 -6.58
N THR A 231 -25.71 -8.98 -7.74
CA THR A 231 -26.99 -8.75 -8.45
C THR A 231 -28.16 -9.35 -7.66
N PHE A 232 -28.03 -10.57 -7.12
CA PHE A 232 -29.01 -11.14 -6.17
C PHE A 232 -29.32 -10.18 -5.01
N ILE A 233 -28.29 -9.54 -4.43
CA ILE A 233 -28.46 -8.56 -3.36
C ILE A 233 -29.08 -7.26 -3.89
N SER A 234 -28.62 -6.72 -5.03
CA SER A 234 -29.17 -5.49 -5.63
C SER A 234 -30.67 -5.64 -5.92
N HIS A 235 -31.04 -6.67 -6.72
CA HIS A 235 -32.42 -6.98 -7.09
C HIS A 235 -33.28 -7.37 -5.89
N GLY A 236 -32.72 -8.12 -4.93
CA GLY A 236 -33.39 -8.45 -3.67
C GLY A 236 -33.64 -7.23 -2.78
N ASN A 237 -32.83 -6.18 -2.90
CA ASN A 237 -32.97 -4.94 -2.14
C ASN A 237 -33.90 -3.95 -2.85
N THR A 238 -33.78 -3.77 -4.17
CA THR A 238 -34.73 -2.97 -4.96
C THR A 238 -36.15 -3.54 -4.89
N ALA A 239 -36.32 -4.87 -4.83
CA ALA A 239 -37.60 -5.53 -4.59
C ALA A 239 -38.24 -5.13 -3.23
N ARG A 240 -37.43 -5.03 -2.17
CA ARG A 240 -37.90 -4.56 -0.85
C ARG A 240 -38.30 -3.09 -0.91
N HIS A 241 -37.44 -2.23 -1.44
CA HIS A 241 -37.75 -0.80 -1.58
C HIS A 241 -38.98 -0.54 -2.45
N ALA A 242 -39.19 -1.28 -3.54
CA ALA A 242 -40.39 -1.17 -4.38
C ALA A 242 -41.67 -1.46 -3.56
N LYS A 243 -41.64 -2.53 -2.76
CA LYS A 243 -42.74 -2.92 -1.88
C LYS A 243 -43.00 -1.89 -0.78
N ASP A 244 -41.94 -1.32 -0.20
CA ASP A 244 -42.03 -0.31 0.86
C ASP A 244 -42.66 1.01 0.36
N HIS A 245 -42.51 1.33 -0.94
CA HIS A 245 -43.21 2.43 -1.63
C HIS A 245 -44.56 2.00 -2.27
N GLY A 246 -45.04 0.78 -1.99
CA GLY A 246 -46.35 0.28 -2.41
C GLY A 246 -46.41 -0.37 -3.81
N ASP A 247 -45.35 -0.38 -4.61
CA ASP A 247 -45.36 -1.07 -5.90
C ASP A 247 -45.04 -2.57 -5.74
N VAL A 248 -46.09 -3.34 -5.43
CA VAL A 248 -46.02 -4.80 -5.28
C VAL A 248 -45.71 -5.51 -6.62
N LYS A 249 -46.09 -4.96 -7.78
CA LYS A 249 -45.79 -5.59 -9.08
C LYS A 249 -44.32 -5.39 -9.45
N LEU A 250 -43.74 -4.22 -9.18
CA LEU A 250 -42.29 -4.02 -9.31
C LEU A 250 -41.50 -4.88 -8.30
N ALA A 251 -42.00 -5.03 -7.06
CA ALA A 251 -41.40 -5.94 -6.09
C ALA A 251 -41.38 -7.41 -6.58
N GLN A 252 -42.40 -7.82 -7.34
CA GLN A 252 -42.44 -9.13 -8.00
C GLN A 252 -41.44 -9.21 -9.17
N ILE A 253 -41.29 -8.16 -9.98
CA ILE A 253 -40.29 -8.09 -11.06
C ILE A 253 -38.88 -8.29 -10.51
N CYS A 254 -38.42 -7.41 -9.62
CA CYS A 254 -37.07 -7.48 -9.06
C CYS A 254 -36.85 -8.76 -8.22
N GLY A 255 -37.87 -9.22 -7.48
CA GLY A 255 -37.80 -10.45 -6.71
C GLY A 255 -37.76 -11.73 -7.57
N THR A 256 -38.33 -11.70 -8.78
CA THR A 256 -38.26 -12.80 -9.74
C THR A 256 -36.90 -12.85 -10.45
N ILE A 257 -36.33 -11.70 -10.81
CA ILE A 257 -34.95 -11.61 -11.33
C ILE A 257 -33.98 -12.14 -10.26
N ALA A 258 -34.05 -11.65 -9.02
CA ALA A 258 -33.24 -12.16 -7.90
C ALA A 258 -33.35 -13.69 -7.67
N ALA A 259 -34.50 -14.31 -8.01
CA ALA A 259 -34.68 -15.76 -7.91
C ALA A 259 -34.01 -16.56 -9.05
N ASP A 260 -33.52 -15.88 -10.08
CA ASP A 260 -32.69 -16.43 -11.16
C ASP A 260 -31.19 -16.24 -10.86
N GLU A 261 -30.75 -15.03 -10.49
CA GLU A 261 -29.38 -14.76 -9.97
C GLU A 261 -28.97 -15.80 -8.92
N ARG A 262 -29.89 -16.12 -7.99
CA ARG A 262 -29.66 -17.07 -6.90
C ARG A 262 -29.42 -18.50 -7.38
N ARG A 263 -29.93 -18.90 -8.55
CA ARG A 263 -29.62 -20.21 -9.17
C ARG A 263 -28.27 -20.20 -9.84
N HIS A 264 -27.94 -19.11 -10.52
CA HIS A 264 -26.66 -18.92 -11.19
C HIS A 264 -25.51 -18.84 -10.17
N GLU A 265 -25.68 -18.11 -9.07
CA GLU A 265 -24.78 -18.12 -7.90
C GLU A 265 -24.53 -19.56 -7.41
N ILE A 266 -25.58 -20.37 -7.24
CA ILE A 266 -25.46 -21.77 -6.79
C ILE A 266 -24.71 -22.63 -7.82
N ALA A 267 -24.89 -22.38 -9.12
CA ALA A 267 -24.17 -23.06 -10.18
C ALA A 267 -22.68 -22.66 -10.22
N TYR A 268 -22.37 -21.37 -10.30
CA TYR A 268 -20.99 -20.88 -10.35
C TYR A 268 -20.21 -21.21 -9.07
N THR A 269 -20.81 -21.07 -7.89
CA THR A 269 -20.15 -21.47 -6.63
C THR A 269 -19.89 -22.98 -6.55
N LYS A 270 -20.71 -23.83 -7.17
CA LYS A 270 -20.42 -25.26 -7.34
C LYS A 270 -19.24 -25.54 -8.27
N ILE A 271 -19.06 -24.77 -9.36
CA ILE A 271 -17.90 -24.93 -10.24
C ILE A 271 -16.62 -24.66 -9.45
N VAL A 272 -16.57 -23.54 -8.71
CA VAL A 272 -15.39 -23.18 -7.90
C VAL A 272 -15.17 -24.16 -6.74
N GLU A 273 -16.24 -24.65 -6.09
CA GLU A 273 -16.16 -25.75 -5.12
C GLU A 273 -15.48 -26.99 -5.72
N LYS A 274 -15.85 -27.38 -6.95
CA LYS A 274 -15.22 -28.51 -7.64
C LYS A 274 -13.77 -28.24 -8.03
N LEU A 275 -13.42 -27.00 -8.37
CA LEU A 275 -12.03 -26.61 -8.58
C LEU A 275 -11.20 -26.67 -7.29
N PHE A 276 -11.79 -26.35 -6.11
CA PHE A 276 -11.13 -26.58 -4.83
C PHE A 276 -10.93 -28.07 -4.48
N GLU A 277 -11.78 -28.99 -4.96
CA GLU A 277 -11.53 -30.43 -4.82
C GLU A 277 -10.36 -30.93 -5.70
N ILE A 278 -10.21 -30.40 -6.92
CA ILE A 278 -9.26 -30.87 -7.92
C ILE A 278 -7.89 -30.19 -7.80
N ASP A 279 -7.89 -28.87 -7.60
CA ASP A 279 -6.72 -28.00 -7.56
C ASP A 279 -6.89 -26.91 -6.48
N PRO A 280 -6.82 -27.26 -5.18
CA PRO A 280 -7.01 -26.31 -4.10
C PRO A 280 -5.96 -25.19 -4.08
N ASP A 281 -4.73 -25.47 -4.53
CA ASP A 281 -3.65 -24.47 -4.53
C ASP A 281 -3.83 -23.44 -5.66
N GLY A 282 -4.11 -23.89 -6.89
CA GLY A 282 -4.44 -23.00 -8.00
C GLY A 282 -5.71 -22.19 -7.74
N THR A 283 -6.73 -22.80 -7.12
CA THR A 283 -8.02 -22.13 -6.85
C THR A 283 -7.89 -21.09 -5.72
N VAL A 284 -7.16 -21.36 -4.64
CA VAL A 284 -6.93 -20.34 -3.59
C VAL A 284 -6.05 -19.19 -4.10
N LEU A 285 -5.05 -19.47 -4.94
CA LEU A 285 -4.22 -18.45 -5.59
C LEU A 285 -5.06 -17.55 -6.51
N ALA A 286 -5.96 -18.13 -7.31
CA ALA A 286 -6.90 -17.40 -8.17
C ALA A 286 -7.89 -16.54 -7.35
N PHE A 287 -8.41 -17.07 -6.24
CA PHE A 287 -9.32 -16.31 -5.36
C PHE A 287 -8.61 -15.11 -4.72
N ALA A 288 -7.39 -15.32 -4.21
CA ALA A 288 -6.58 -14.24 -3.68
C ALA A 288 -6.19 -13.21 -4.75
N ASP A 289 -5.93 -13.64 -5.98
CA ASP A 289 -5.64 -12.74 -7.09
C ASP A 289 -6.85 -11.88 -7.48
N MET A 290 -8.04 -12.45 -7.67
CA MET A 290 -9.26 -11.67 -7.90
C MET A 290 -9.55 -10.68 -6.76
N MET A 291 -9.24 -11.05 -5.51
CA MET A 291 -9.37 -10.14 -4.37
C MET A 291 -8.30 -9.04 -4.32
N ARG A 292 -7.06 -9.28 -4.78
CA ARG A 292 -6.03 -8.23 -4.97
C ARG A 292 -6.36 -7.32 -6.13
N LYS A 293 -6.93 -7.87 -7.21
CA LYS A 293 -7.45 -7.12 -8.35
C LYS A 293 -8.64 -6.24 -7.95
N LYS A 294 -9.41 -6.65 -6.92
CA LYS A 294 -10.81 -6.27 -6.64
C LYS A 294 -11.76 -6.76 -7.74
N ILE A 295 -12.97 -7.13 -7.35
CA ILE A 295 -14.06 -7.43 -8.29
C ILE A 295 -14.55 -6.10 -8.87
N SER A 296 -14.12 -5.79 -10.10
CA SER A 296 -14.62 -4.66 -10.87
C SER A 296 -16.08 -4.89 -11.24
N MET A 297 -16.97 -3.92 -11.01
CA MET A 297 -18.36 -4.04 -11.48
C MET A 297 -18.42 -4.04 -13.01
N PRO A 298 -19.34 -4.80 -13.63
CA PRO A 298 -19.37 -4.92 -15.09
C PRO A 298 -19.69 -3.59 -15.78
N ALA A 299 -20.58 -2.76 -15.21
CA ALA A 299 -20.91 -1.42 -15.72
C ALA A 299 -19.89 -0.31 -15.35
N HIS A 300 -18.67 -0.62 -14.91
CA HIS A 300 -17.73 0.42 -14.43
C HIS A 300 -17.24 1.43 -15.50
N LEU A 301 -17.50 1.18 -16.78
CA LEU A 301 -17.22 2.10 -17.90
C LEU A 301 -18.48 2.87 -18.39
N MET A 302 -19.57 2.83 -17.62
CA MET A 302 -20.85 3.49 -17.92
C MET A 302 -20.71 5.02 -18.10
N TYR A 303 -21.27 5.53 -19.21
CA TYR A 303 -21.13 6.92 -19.64
C TYR A 303 -22.37 7.36 -20.46
N ASP A 304 -22.97 8.51 -20.16
CA ASP A 304 -24.20 8.99 -20.82
C ASP A 304 -23.96 9.96 -21.99
N GLY A 305 -22.69 10.24 -22.33
CA GLY A 305 -22.29 11.26 -23.30
C GLY A 305 -21.87 12.61 -22.69
N ARG A 306 -21.86 12.77 -21.36
CA ARG A 306 -21.49 14.02 -20.68
C ARG A 306 -20.91 13.87 -19.27
N ASP A 307 -21.32 12.87 -18.48
CA ASP A 307 -20.78 12.64 -17.13
C ASP A 307 -19.65 11.61 -17.17
N ASP A 308 -18.40 12.11 -17.13
CA ASP A 308 -17.17 11.32 -17.14
C ASP A 308 -17.00 10.38 -15.91
N ASN A 309 -17.85 10.49 -14.87
CA ASN A 309 -17.79 9.72 -13.60
C ASN A 309 -19.14 9.05 -13.24
N LEU A 310 -20.04 8.87 -14.21
CA LEU A 310 -21.42 8.41 -14.01
C LEU A 310 -21.57 7.14 -13.15
N PHE A 311 -20.67 6.17 -13.30
CA PHE A 311 -20.65 4.96 -12.48
C PHE A 311 -20.41 5.24 -10.98
N ASP A 312 -19.52 6.17 -10.63
CA ASP A 312 -19.25 6.52 -9.23
C ASP A 312 -20.45 7.28 -8.62
N HIS A 313 -21.11 8.12 -9.41
CA HIS A 313 -22.32 8.84 -8.98
C HIS A 313 -23.50 7.87 -8.76
N PHE A 314 -23.74 6.93 -9.69
CA PHE A 314 -24.71 5.84 -9.52
C PHE A 314 -24.40 5.00 -8.27
N SER A 315 -23.15 4.57 -8.10
CA SER A 315 -22.71 3.77 -6.95
C SER A 315 -22.92 4.51 -5.62
N ALA A 316 -22.71 5.82 -5.59
CA ALA A 316 -22.98 6.65 -4.41
C ALA A 316 -24.48 6.80 -4.08
N VAL A 317 -25.37 6.69 -5.07
CA VAL A 317 -26.83 6.63 -4.86
C VAL A 317 -27.21 5.24 -4.30
N ALA A 318 -26.73 4.15 -4.90
CA ALA A 318 -27.02 2.78 -4.46
C ALA A 318 -26.54 2.50 -3.01
N GLN A 319 -25.29 2.90 -2.69
CA GLN A 319 -24.71 2.79 -1.33
C GLN A 319 -25.49 3.60 -0.29
N ARG A 320 -26.09 4.74 -0.68
CA ARG A 320 -26.86 5.61 0.22
C ARG A 320 -28.28 5.08 0.47
N LEU A 321 -28.91 4.47 -0.53
CA LEU A 321 -30.20 3.81 -0.36
C LEU A 321 -30.10 2.46 0.38
N GLY A 322 -28.93 1.84 0.38
CA GLY A 322 -28.72 0.49 0.93
C GLY A 322 -29.11 -0.62 -0.06
N VAL A 323 -29.09 -0.32 -1.35
CA VAL A 323 -29.33 -1.32 -2.41
C VAL A 323 -28.11 -2.22 -2.60
N TYR A 324 -26.93 -1.62 -2.72
CA TYR A 324 -25.66 -2.35 -2.71
C TYR A 324 -24.57 -1.49 -2.07
N THR A 325 -23.80 -2.06 -1.15
CA THR A 325 -22.86 -1.33 -0.29
C THR A 325 -21.47 -2.00 -0.21
N ALA A 326 -20.48 -1.25 0.29
CA ALA A 326 -19.19 -1.80 0.67
C ALA A 326 -19.29 -2.87 1.78
N ARG A 327 -20.37 -2.87 2.58
CA ARG A 327 -20.72 -3.96 3.49
C ARG A 327 -21.11 -5.22 2.72
N ASP A 328 -22.01 -5.11 1.76
CA ASP A 328 -22.46 -6.25 0.94
C ASP A 328 -21.29 -6.90 0.21
N TYR A 329 -20.33 -6.11 -0.31
CA TYR A 329 -19.08 -6.63 -0.87
C TYR A 329 -18.29 -7.49 0.15
N ALA A 330 -18.18 -7.04 1.41
CA ALA A 330 -17.49 -7.80 2.46
C ALA A 330 -18.27 -9.05 2.88
N ASP A 331 -19.60 -8.97 2.91
CA ASP A 331 -20.51 -10.03 3.33
C ASP A 331 -20.63 -11.12 2.24
N ILE A 332 -20.53 -10.76 0.96
CA ILE A 332 -20.31 -11.69 -0.18
C ILE A 332 -18.97 -12.42 0.00
N LEU A 333 -17.89 -11.69 0.28
CA LEU A 333 -16.56 -12.30 0.40
C LEU A 333 -16.48 -13.28 1.59
N GLU A 334 -17.03 -12.90 2.74
CA GLU A 334 -17.14 -13.78 3.90
C GLU A 334 -17.96 -15.04 3.57
N HIS A 335 -19.10 -14.88 2.88
CA HIS A 335 -19.91 -16.01 2.44
C HIS A 335 -19.15 -16.95 1.50
N LEU A 336 -18.40 -16.44 0.51
CA LEU A 336 -17.63 -17.28 -0.43
C LEU A 336 -16.48 -18.02 0.27
N VAL A 337 -15.83 -17.39 1.26
CA VAL A 337 -14.81 -18.02 2.12
C VAL A 337 -15.39 -19.19 2.92
N GLU A 338 -16.59 -19.04 3.48
CA GLU A 338 -17.30 -20.11 4.18
C GLU A 338 -17.81 -21.20 3.23
N ARG A 339 -18.46 -20.79 2.12
CA ARG A 339 -19.08 -21.65 1.11
C ARG A 339 -18.10 -22.64 0.49
N TRP A 340 -16.86 -22.21 0.26
CA TRP A 340 -15.76 -23.04 -0.27
C TRP A 340 -14.83 -23.60 0.83
N ASN A 341 -15.19 -23.44 2.11
CA ASN A 341 -14.42 -23.91 3.26
C ASN A 341 -12.93 -23.46 3.25
N VAL A 342 -12.62 -22.27 2.73
CA VAL A 342 -11.24 -21.82 2.48
C VAL A 342 -10.39 -21.80 3.76
N THR A 343 -11.01 -21.50 4.91
CA THR A 343 -10.39 -21.54 6.25
C THR A 343 -9.95 -22.94 6.71
N LYS A 344 -10.40 -24.02 6.05
CA LYS A 344 -10.13 -25.43 6.42
C LYS A 344 -9.23 -26.15 5.41
N LEU A 345 -8.82 -25.49 4.32
CA LEU A 345 -7.94 -26.12 3.32
C LEU A 345 -6.58 -26.46 3.94
N THR A 346 -6.10 -27.68 3.70
CA THR A 346 -4.83 -28.22 4.20
C THR A 346 -4.02 -28.83 3.06
N GLY A 347 -2.69 -28.89 3.19
CA GLY A 347 -1.80 -29.40 2.14
C GLY A 347 -1.43 -28.36 1.06
N LEU A 348 -1.90 -27.12 1.21
CA LEU A 348 -1.53 -25.99 0.36
C LEU A 348 -0.02 -25.69 0.41
N SER A 349 0.50 -25.15 -0.69
CA SER A 349 1.87 -24.68 -0.84
C SER A 349 2.16 -23.44 0.04
N SER A 350 3.43 -23.05 0.14
CA SER A 350 3.79 -21.81 0.87
C SER A 350 3.25 -20.53 0.23
N GLU A 351 2.68 -20.60 -0.97
CA GLU A 351 2.02 -19.46 -1.65
C GLU A 351 0.50 -19.58 -1.53
N GLY A 352 -0.04 -20.80 -1.65
CA GLY A 352 -1.44 -21.11 -1.34
C GLY A 352 -1.83 -20.76 0.10
N GLN A 353 -0.98 -21.05 1.09
CA GLN A 353 -1.19 -20.64 2.50
C GLN A 353 -1.24 -19.11 2.67
N LYS A 354 -0.37 -18.36 1.96
CA LYS A 354 -0.40 -16.88 1.99
C LYS A 354 -1.65 -16.32 1.30
N ALA A 355 -2.15 -17.01 0.28
CA ALA A 355 -3.41 -16.68 -0.39
C ALA A 355 -4.61 -16.96 0.52
N GLN A 356 -4.62 -18.11 1.21
CA GLN A 356 -5.60 -18.48 2.23
C GLN A 356 -5.66 -17.44 3.35
N ASP A 357 -4.54 -17.13 3.99
CA ASP A 357 -4.41 -16.08 5.03
C ASP A 357 -4.93 -14.73 4.55
N TYR A 358 -4.54 -14.31 3.33
CA TYR A 358 -4.94 -13.04 2.74
C TYR A 358 -6.47 -12.94 2.55
N VAL A 359 -7.08 -13.95 1.92
CA VAL A 359 -8.52 -13.94 1.63
C VAL A 359 -9.34 -14.05 2.92
N CYS A 360 -8.98 -14.96 3.83
CA CYS A 360 -9.69 -15.12 5.11
C CYS A 360 -9.56 -13.88 6.01
N GLY A 361 -8.45 -13.12 5.92
CA GLY A 361 -8.26 -11.87 6.64
C GLY A 361 -8.95 -10.64 6.03
N LEU A 362 -9.52 -10.75 4.82
CA LEU A 362 -9.97 -9.58 4.05
C LEU A 362 -11.38 -9.04 4.41
N PRO A 363 -12.44 -9.85 4.61
CA PRO A 363 -13.75 -9.32 5.04
C PRO A 363 -13.69 -8.43 6.30
N PRO A 364 -13.03 -8.82 7.41
CA PRO A 364 -12.90 -7.95 8.57
C PRO A 364 -11.89 -6.79 8.37
N ARG A 365 -11.13 -6.74 7.26
CA ARG A 365 -10.37 -5.53 6.86
C ARG A 365 -11.30 -4.54 6.13
N ILE A 366 -12.16 -5.02 5.23
CA ILE A 366 -13.10 -4.18 4.46
C ILE A 366 -14.14 -3.52 5.37
N ARG A 367 -14.84 -4.28 6.23
CA ARG A 367 -15.86 -3.72 7.15
C ARG A 367 -15.31 -2.56 8.00
N ARG A 368 -14.10 -2.72 8.57
CA ARG A 368 -13.40 -1.69 9.37
C ARG A 368 -12.89 -0.48 8.57
N LEU A 369 -12.85 -0.55 7.24
CA LEU A 369 -12.61 0.61 6.37
C LEU A 369 -13.92 1.36 6.11
N GLU A 370 -15.00 0.64 5.80
CA GLU A 370 -16.32 1.24 5.58
C GLU A 370 -16.84 1.99 6.82
N GLU A 371 -16.79 1.38 8.01
CA GLU A 371 -17.20 2.03 9.28
C GLU A 371 -16.54 3.41 9.48
N ARG A 372 -15.28 3.55 9.05
CA ARG A 372 -14.49 4.79 9.14
C ARG A 372 -14.81 5.78 8.02
N ALA A 373 -15.25 5.30 6.85
CA ALA A 373 -15.73 6.14 5.76
C ALA A 373 -17.12 6.71 6.07
N GLN A 374 -18.06 5.87 6.51
CA GLN A 374 -19.40 6.28 6.96
C GLN A 374 -19.29 7.28 8.13
N GLY A 375 -18.46 7.00 9.14
CA GLY A 375 -18.18 7.92 10.25
C GLY A 375 -17.50 9.26 9.88
N ARG A 376 -17.18 9.48 8.59
CA ARG A 376 -16.66 10.74 8.03
C ARG A 376 -17.53 11.33 6.94
N ALA A 377 -18.60 10.64 6.53
CA ALA A 377 -19.49 11.09 5.48
C ALA A 377 -20.23 12.37 5.88
N LYS A 378 -20.32 13.31 4.95
CA LYS A 378 -21.18 14.50 5.06
C LYS A 378 -22.13 14.51 3.86
N GLN A 379 -23.28 15.17 4.03
CA GLN A 379 -24.17 15.50 2.92
C GLN A 379 -23.34 16.16 1.80
N GLY A 380 -23.50 15.64 0.58
CA GLY A 380 -22.70 16.06 -0.57
C GLY A 380 -23.41 17.08 -1.46
N PRO A 381 -22.81 17.38 -2.62
CA PRO A 381 -23.50 18.17 -3.63
C PRO A 381 -24.73 17.42 -4.14
N ARG A 382 -25.67 18.19 -4.69
CA ARG A 382 -26.69 17.65 -5.59
C ARG A 382 -26.05 17.49 -6.98
N ILE A 383 -26.39 16.42 -7.70
CA ILE A 383 -25.88 16.13 -9.05
C ILE A 383 -27.06 15.76 -9.97
N PRO A 384 -27.17 16.35 -11.18
CA PRO A 384 -28.20 16.02 -12.15
C PRO A 384 -27.86 14.72 -12.91
N PHE A 385 -28.81 13.78 -12.96
CA PHE A 385 -28.70 12.54 -13.74
C PHE A 385 -29.51 12.66 -15.03
N SER A 386 -28.92 12.30 -16.18
CA SER A 386 -29.62 12.42 -17.46
C SER A 386 -30.80 11.47 -17.59
N TRP A 387 -30.68 10.27 -17.02
CA TRP A 387 -31.72 9.25 -16.97
C TRP A 387 -33.02 9.72 -16.29
N ILE A 388 -32.99 10.77 -15.47
CA ILE A 388 -34.17 11.37 -14.83
C ILE A 388 -34.41 12.81 -15.31
N TYR A 389 -34.12 13.09 -16.59
CA TYR A 389 -34.34 14.40 -17.22
C TYR A 389 -33.66 15.57 -16.48
N ASP A 390 -32.38 15.40 -16.13
CA ASP A 390 -31.57 16.40 -15.41
C ASP A 390 -32.07 16.77 -13.99
N ARG A 391 -33.02 16.01 -13.43
CA ARG A 391 -33.39 16.15 -12.02
C ARG A 391 -32.21 15.78 -11.13
N GLU A 392 -31.96 16.60 -10.11
CA GLU A 392 -30.80 16.43 -9.24
C GLU A 392 -31.08 15.51 -8.04
N LEU A 393 -30.15 14.63 -7.72
CA LEU A 393 -30.14 13.85 -6.48
C LEU A 393 -29.02 14.29 -5.54
N PHE A 394 -29.23 14.15 -4.23
CA PHE A 394 -28.11 14.22 -3.29
C PHE A 394 -27.23 12.98 -3.44
N ILE A 395 -25.98 13.15 -3.85
CA ILE A 395 -24.96 12.19 -3.44
C ILE A 395 -24.50 12.55 -2.02
N ASN A 396 -24.11 11.57 -1.22
CA ASN A 396 -23.20 11.89 -0.11
C ASN A 396 -21.89 12.41 -0.73
N ARG A 397 -21.14 13.26 -0.02
CA ARG A 397 -19.72 13.41 -0.36
C ARG A 397 -19.07 12.08 -0.01
N GLY A 398 -18.99 11.20 -1.02
CA GLY A 398 -18.07 10.08 -0.99
C GLY A 398 -16.71 10.67 -0.65
N THR A 399 -16.19 10.30 0.53
CA THR A 399 -14.95 10.87 1.03
C THR A 399 -13.84 10.47 0.06
N CYS A 400 -13.43 11.39 -0.84
CA CYS A 400 -12.32 11.29 -1.81
C CYS A 400 -11.73 9.88 -1.80
N SER A 401 -12.32 8.97 -2.59
CA SER A 401 -12.38 7.55 -2.20
C SER A 401 -11.00 7.05 -1.81
N TYR A 402 -10.77 6.91 -0.50
CA TYR A 402 -9.47 6.47 0.01
C TYR A 402 -9.18 5.07 -0.54
N ASP A 403 -10.22 4.30 -0.87
CA ASP A 403 -10.10 3.07 -1.62
C ASP A 403 -9.72 3.24 -3.10
N VAL A 404 -10.23 4.22 -3.85
CA VAL A 404 -9.75 4.46 -5.23
C VAL A 404 -8.33 5.03 -5.22
N LEU A 405 -8.06 6.00 -4.36
CA LEU A 405 -6.76 6.67 -4.28
C LEU A 405 -5.68 5.70 -3.77
N VAL A 406 -5.96 4.92 -2.71
CA VAL A 406 -4.98 4.00 -2.13
C VAL A 406 -4.93 2.66 -2.85
N ASN A 407 -6.04 2.08 -3.35
CA ASN A 407 -5.92 0.83 -4.13
C ASN A 407 -5.51 1.08 -5.58
N GLY A 408 -5.82 2.24 -6.15
CA GLY A 408 -5.21 2.72 -7.41
C GLY A 408 -3.70 2.89 -7.23
N LEU A 409 -3.27 3.52 -6.14
CA LEU A 409 -1.84 3.58 -5.81
C LEU A 409 -1.26 2.20 -5.46
N TRP A 410 -1.99 1.30 -4.81
CA TRP A 410 -1.53 -0.06 -4.47
C TRP A 410 -1.35 -0.90 -5.73
N ARG A 411 -2.23 -0.78 -6.73
CA ARG A 411 -2.05 -1.34 -8.08
C ARG A 411 -0.81 -0.73 -8.76
N LEU A 412 -0.61 0.59 -8.69
CA LEU A 412 0.56 1.26 -9.28
C LEU A 412 1.87 0.88 -8.55
N VAL A 413 1.82 0.73 -7.23
CA VAL A 413 2.95 0.37 -6.36
C VAL A 413 3.31 -1.08 -6.55
N HIS A 414 2.40 -2.06 -6.51
CA HIS A 414 2.77 -3.45 -6.81
C HIS A 414 3.19 -3.63 -8.27
N GLY A 415 2.53 -2.94 -9.22
CA GLY A 415 2.90 -2.94 -10.63
C GLY A 415 4.32 -2.46 -10.86
N LEU A 416 4.73 -1.34 -10.25
CA LEU A 416 6.07 -0.74 -10.42
C LEU A 416 7.11 -1.24 -9.41
N ALA A 417 6.72 -1.74 -8.24
CA ALA A 417 7.63 -2.37 -7.26
C ALA A 417 8.10 -3.76 -7.71
N SER A 418 7.47 -4.35 -8.73
CA SER A 418 8.07 -5.44 -9.51
C SER A 418 9.49 -5.09 -10.02
N SER A 419 9.75 -3.81 -10.32
CA SER A 419 11.07 -3.28 -10.72
C SER A 419 12.02 -3.04 -9.53
N TRP A 420 11.53 -3.03 -8.29
CA TRP A 420 12.34 -2.77 -7.09
C TRP A 420 12.93 -4.04 -6.46
N TYR A 421 12.36 -5.21 -6.75
CA TYR A 421 12.67 -6.45 -6.03
C TYR A 421 13.32 -7.52 -6.91
N THR A 422 14.64 -7.62 -6.81
CA THR A 422 15.30 -8.92 -6.95
C THR A 422 14.75 -9.88 -5.89
N ARG A 423 14.64 -11.17 -6.26
CA ARG A 423 13.85 -12.18 -5.52
C ARG A 423 14.22 -12.28 -4.02
N GLY A 424 13.28 -11.87 -3.15
CA GLY A 424 13.26 -12.21 -1.72
C GLY A 424 13.19 -11.00 -0.76
N LEU A 425 12.55 -11.24 0.41
CA LEU A 425 12.53 -10.38 1.61
C LEU A 425 11.72 -9.06 1.56
N ALA A 426 10.40 -9.13 1.73
CA ALA A 426 9.66 -8.23 2.64
C ALA A 426 8.28 -8.79 3.03
N SER A 427 7.79 -8.39 4.21
CA SER A 427 6.38 -8.49 4.60
C SER A 427 5.62 -7.28 4.07
N SER A 428 4.38 -7.49 3.60
CA SER A 428 3.45 -6.47 3.08
C SER A 428 3.24 -5.24 3.98
N TYR A 429 3.54 -5.35 5.27
CA TYR A 429 3.48 -4.23 6.21
C TYR A 429 4.43 -3.07 5.85
N LEU A 430 5.58 -3.35 5.22
CA LEU A 430 6.50 -2.29 4.77
C LEU A 430 5.92 -1.50 3.57
N GLU A 431 5.24 -2.20 2.67
CA GLU A 431 4.54 -1.62 1.52
C GLU A 431 3.34 -0.78 1.98
N ASP A 432 2.47 -1.36 2.83
CA ASP A 432 1.34 -0.66 3.46
C ASP A 432 1.81 0.60 4.23
N THR A 433 2.94 0.54 4.97
CA THR A 433 3.51 1.71 5.69
C THR A 433 4.01 2.79 4.73
N PHE A 434 4.71 2.43 3.65
CA PHE A 434 5.23 3.39 2.66
C PHE A 434 4.11 4.10 1.89
N VAL A 435 3.07 3.35 1.51
CA VAL A 435 1.86 3.85 0.86
C VAL A 435 1.09 4.78 1.80
N ASP A 436 0.87 4.36 3.05
CA ASP A 436 0.18 5.18 4.05
C ASP A 436 0.89 6.51 4.31
N PHE A 437 2.21 6.51 4.45
CA PHE A 437 2.94 7.73 4.82
C PHE A 437 3.24 8.65 3.63
N SER A 438 3.25 8.15 2.40
CA SER A 438 3.42 8.98 1.19
C SER A 438 2.09 9.54 0.67
N VAL A 439 1.00 8.77 0.81
CA VAL A 439 -0.29 9.08 0.15
C VAL A 439 -1.45 9.09 1.12
N GLY A 440 -1.55 8.13 2.05
CA GLY A 440 -2.63 8.06 3.04
C GLY A 440 -2.57 9.12 4.16
N GLY A 441 -1.41 9.74 4.39
CA GLY A 441 -1.17 10.69 5.48
C GLY A 441 -0.87 10.06 6.86
N GLY A 442 -0.99 8.74 7.02
CA GLY A 442 -1.02 8.08 8.33
C GLY A 442 -2.42 7.68 8.78
N VAL A 443 -3.22 7.13 7.87
CA VAL A 443 -4.62 6.71 8.05
C VAL A 443 -4.77 5.18 8.14
N PHE A 444 -3.85 4.40 7.56
CA PHE A 444 -3.91 2.92 7.64
C PHE A 444 -3.33 2.39 8.94
N LEU A 445 -2.27 3.02 9.42
CA LEU A 445 -1.67 2.67 10.71
C LEU A 445 -2.48 3.30 11.86
N PRO A 446 -2.60 2.60 13.00
CA PRO A 446 -3.31 3.15 14.16
C PRO A 446 -2.65 4.44 14.64
N PRO A 447 -3.40 5.36 15.28
CA PRO A 447 -2.83 6.52 15.95
C PRO A 447 -1.75 6.07 16.95
N GLU A 448 -0.75 6.92 17.17
CA GLU A 448 0.45 6.51 17.90
C GLU A 448 0.10 6.13 19.34
N PRO A 449 0.65 5.02 19.89
CA PRO A 449 0.46 4.68 21.29
C PRO A 449 0.88 5.85 22.17
N ASN A 450 0.03 6.25 23.10
CA ASN A 450 0.33 7.30 24.06
C ASN A 450 1.39 6.77 25.06
N LEU A 451 2.66 6.89 24.71
CA LEU A 451 3.80 6.35 25.48
C LEU A 451 3.93 6.96 26.89
N ASN A 452 3.19 8.03 27.18
CA ASN A 452 3.17 8.76 28.45
C ASN A 452 1.90 8.50 29.27
N SER A 453 1.22 7.36 29.08
CA SER A 453 -0.02 7.03 29.81
C SER A 453 0.23 6.45 31.21
N ASP A 454 0.77 7.27 32.11
CA ASP A 454 0.61 7.03 33.56
C ASP A 454 -0.87 7.29 33.95
N PRO A 455 -1.49 6.45 34.79
CA PRO A 455 -2.95 6.49 35.02
C PRO A 455 -3.42 7.63 35.94
N ILE A 456 -2.61 8.69 36.18
CA ILE A 456 -2.86 9.71 37.22
C ILE A 456 -2.62 11.15 36.72
N THR A 457 -3.17 11.54 35.56
CA THR A 457 -3.52 12.96 35.25
C THR A 457 -4.45 13.05 34.03
N THR A 458 -5.77 12.98 34.25
CA THR A 458 -6.79 13.08 33.17
C THR A 458 -7.94 14.04 33.51
N GLN A 459 -7.61 15.27 33.92
CA GLN A 459 -8.56 16.39 33.89
C GLN A 459 -7.92 17.66 33.30
N ASN A 460 -8.76 18.47 32.65
CA ASN A 460 -8.52 19.85 32.21
C ASN A 460 -7.50 20.11 31.09
N SER A 461 -7.93 19.85 29.84
CA SER A 461 -7.79 20.87 28.79
C SER A 461 -8.98 20.86 27.84
N LYS A 462 -9.61 22.02 27.65
CA LYS A 462 -10.68 22.27 26.66
C LYS A 462 -10.36 23.57 25.90
N ASN A 463 -9.49 23.51 24.89
CA ASN A 463 -9.42 24.55 23.85
C ASN A 463 -8.64 24.07 22.60
N PRO A 464 -9.25 23.99 21.41
CA PRO A 464 -8.58 23.53 20.19
C PRO A 464 -7.84 24.67 19.46
N LYS A 465 -7.06 25.49 20.18
CA LYS A 465 -6.32 26.63 19.60
C LYS A 465 -4.83 26.75 19.97
N ASP A 466 -4.33 25.99 20.95
CA ASP A 466 -2.89 25.93 21.24
C ASP A 466 -2.21 24.83 20.41
N SER A 467 -1.74 25.18 19.21
CA SER A 467 -0.98 24.28 18.32
C SER A 467 0.54 24.29 18.61
N SER A 468 0.95 24.72 19.79
CA SER A 468 2.33 25.12 20.11
C SER A 468 3.13 24.11 20.96
N CYS A 469 2.46 23.10 21.55
CA CYS A 469 3.08 22.21 22.53
C CYS A 469 3.03 20.73 22.12
N LEU A 470 3.99 20.29 21.30
CA LEU A 470 4.31 18.87 21.16
C LEU A 470 4.95 18.36 22.46
N PRO A 471 4.47 17.24 23.05
CA PRO A 471 4.97 16.75 24.32
C PRO A 471 6.49 16.51 24.28
N PRO A 472 7.22 16.76 25.39
CA PRO A 472 8.66 16.58 25.44
C PRO A 472 9.02 15.10 25.19
N LEU A 473 10.16 14.88 24.51
CA LEU A 473 10.70 13.53 24.35
C LEU A 473 11.13 12.99 25.73
N GLN A 474 10.57 11.85 26.12
CA GLN A 474 11.02 11.17 27.33
C GLN A 474 12.51 10.86 27.21
N THR A 475 13.28 11.41 28.15
CA THR A 475 14.75 11.36 28.18
C THR A 475 15.26 10.36 29.21
N ILE A 476 14.47 10.06 30.25
CA ILE A 476 14.77 9.08 31.30
C ILE A 476 13.66 8.01 31.33
N PHE A 477 14.06 6.75 31.23
CA PHE A 477 13.20 5.57 31.33
C PHE A 477 13.65 4.67 32.50
N PRO A 478 12.72 3.97 33.18
CA PRO A 478 13.07 3.03 34.25
C PRO A 478 13.87 1.81 33.72
N GLN A 479 14.52 1.08 34.63
CA GLN A 479 15.20 -0.19 34.32
C GLN A 479 14.17 -1.21 33.78
N PRO A 480 14.32 -1.71 32.54
CA PRO A 480 13.48 -2.77 32.01
C PRO A 480 14.00 -4.15 32.45
N THR A 481 13.17 -5.18 32.32
CA THR A 481 13.59 -6.58 32.56
C THR A 481 14.64 -7.06 31.56
N ARG A 482 14.62 -6.51 30.34
CA ARG A 482 15.57 -6.80 29.26
C ARG A 482 15.78 -5.57 28.38
N LEU A 483 17.03 -5.17 28.20
CA LEU A 483 17.47 -4.02 27.41
C LEU A 483 18.47 -4.49 26.35
N ILE A 484 18.19 -4.21 25.07
CA ILE A 484 19.11 -4.50 23.96
C ILE A 484 19.65 -3.20 23.37
N ALA A 485 20.97 -3.10 23.17
CA ALA A 485 21.59 -2.00 22.43
C ALA A 485 22.09 -2.46 21.06
N ILE A 486 21.75 -1.70 20.03
CA ILE A 486 22.17 -1.94 18.65
C ILE A 486 22.94 -0.71 18.16
N GLY A 487 24.16 -0.93 17.67
CA GLY A 487 25.01 0.12 17.12
C GLY A 487 24.61 0.56 15.71
N ASP A 488 25.59 1.17 15.05
CA ASP A 488 25.50 1.92 13.81
C ASP A 488 25.10 1.01 12.63
N LEU A 489 24.07 1.42 11.87
CA LEU A 489 23.40 0.57 10.86
C LEU A 489 23.68 1.00 9.41
N HIS A 490 23.95 2.29 9.18
CA HIS A 490 24.39 2.87 7.91
C HIS A 490 23.77 2.21 6.66
N GLY A 491 22.47 2.43 6.45
CA GLY A 491 21.76 2.04 5.25
C GLY A 491 21.75 0.54 4.92
N ASP A 492 21.98 -0.36 5.88
CA ASP A 492 22.02 -1.81 5.65
C ASP A 492 20.91 -2.58 6.41
N LEU A 493 19.75 -2.69 5.75
CA LEU A 493 18.59 -3.43 6.26
C LEU A 493 18.89 -4.92 6.52
N SER A 494 19.79 -5.53 5.75
CA SER A 494 20.15 -6.95 5.91
C SER A 494 20.90 -7.18 7.22
N LYS A 495 21.88 -6.33 7.54
CA LYS A 495 22.63 -6.40 8.80
C LYS A 495 21.76 -6.05 10.01
N ALA A 496 20.89 -5.04 9.89
CA ALA A 496 19.93 -4.73 10.95
C ALA A 496 18.99 -5.91 11.27
N LYS A 497 18.43 -6.57 10.24
CA LYS A 497 17.62 -7.78 10.42
C LYS A 497 18.40 -8.95 11.04
N GLN A 498 19.69 -9.10 10.72
CA GLN A 498 20.54 -10.09 11.37
C GLN A 498 20.76 -9.78 12.87
N ALA A 499 21.06 -8.52 13.22
CA ALA A 499 21.23 -8.07 14.61
C ALA A 499 19.95 -8.25 15.46
N LEU A 500 18.78 -7.96 14.88
CA LEU A 500 17.47 -8.12 15.51
C LEU A 500 17.08 -9.60 15.68
N ARG A 501 17.40 -10.48 14.71
CA ARG A 501 17.19 -11.94 14.87
C ARG A 501 18.15 -12.55 15.89
N LEU A 502 19.41 -12.11 15.92
CA LEU A 502 20.43 -12.54 16.88
C LEU A 502 20.04 -12.28 18.34
N SER A 503 19.23 -11.24 18.59
CA SER A 503 18.67 -10.89 19.90
C SER A 503 17.25 -11.41 20.15
N GLY A 504 16.68 -12.20 19.22
CA GLY A 504 15.31 -12.71 19.31
C GLY A 504 14.22 -11.63 19.25
N LEU A 505 14.55 -10.42 18.79
CA LEU A 505 13.64 -9.28 18.74
C LEU A 505 12.66 -9.36 17.56
N ILE A 506 13.00 -10.08 16.48
CA ILE A 506 12.10 -10.34 15.35
C ILE A 506 12.04 -11.81 14.95
N ASP A 507 10.87 -12.24 14.48
CA ASP A 507 10.60 -13.58 13.95
C ASP A 507 11.20 -13.76 12.53
N PRO A 508 11.14 -14.98 11.94
CA PRO A 508 11.57 -15.20 10.56
C PRO A 508 10.86 -14.30 9.52
N ASN A 509 9.64 -13.83 9.81
CA ASN A 509 8.81 -12.99 8.94
C ASN A 509 9.02 -11.48 9.16
N ASP A 510 10.10 -11.09 9.86
CA ASP A 510 10.43 -9.71 10.22
C ASP A 510 9.36 -8.99 11.08
N ARG A 511 8.61 -9.72 11.92
CA ARG A 511 7.66 -9.17 12.92
C ARG A 511 8.26 -9.20 14.32
N TRP A 512 7.89 -8.26 15.20
CA TRP A 512 8.35 -8.24 16.59
C TRP A 512 8.05 -9.54 17.36
N SER A 513 9.10 -10.15 17.92
CA SER A 513 9.04 -11.29 18.84
C SER A 513 9.66 -10.99 20.21
N GLY A 514 10.21 -9.78 20.42
CA GLY A 514 10.95 -9.40 21.62
C GLY A 514 10.12 -9.28 22.92
N GLY A 515 8.82 -9.56 22.90
CA GLY A 515 7.93 -9.40 24.07
C GLY A 515 8.00 -7.99 24.66
N SER A 516 8.17 -7.88 25.97
CA SER A 516 8.33 -6.61 26.70
C SER A 516 9.76 -6.04 26.69
N SER A 517 10.66 -6.52 25.83
CA SER A 517 12.04 -6.00 25.75
C SER A 517 12.06 -4.51 25.38
N THR A 518 12.97 -3.76 25.99
CA THR A 518 13.34 -2.42 25.52
C THR A 518 14.57 -2.49 24.62
N VAL A 519 14.60 -1.70 23.55
CA VAL A 519 15.68 -1.68 22.56
C VAL A 519 16.12 -0.24 22.35
N VAL A 520 17.42 0.02 22.30
CA VAL A 520 18.00 1.32 21.91
C VAL A 520 18.89 1.11 20.68
N GLN A 521 18.52 1.71 19.56
CA GLN A 521 19.37 1.85 18.39
C GLN A 521 20.11 3.19 18.49
N VAL A 522 21.44 3.16 18.51
CA VAL A 522 22.29 4.28 18.97
C VAL A 522 22.76 5.19 17.82
N GLY A 523 21.85 5.49 16.90
CA GLY A 523 22.06 6.45 15.80
C GLY A 523 22.79 5.87 14.59
N ASP A 524 23.04 6.70 13.59
CA ASP A 524 23.64 6.33 12.31
C ASP A 524 22.86 5.22 11.60
N ILE A 525 21.60 5.50 11.34
CA ILE A 525 20.75 4.74 10.42
C ILE A 525 21.06 5.14 8.97
N LEU A 526 21.39 6.41 8.73
CA LEU A 526 21.66 6.97 7.41
C LEU A 526 23.11 6.77 6.90
N ASP A 527 23.26 7.03 5.60
CA ASP A 527 24.48 7.05 4.78
C ASP A 527 25.20 5.70 4.62
N ARG A 528 26.22 5.68 3.74
CA ARG A 528 27.15 4.58 3.38
C ARG A 528 26.53 3.29 2.80
N GLY A 529 25.31 2.92 3.20
CA GLY A 529 24.51 1.85 2.61
C GLY A 529 23.59 2.38 1.49
N GLY A 530 22.35 1.90 1.47
CA GLY A 530 21.34 2.33 0.49
C GLY A 530 19.91 1.80 0.71
N ASP A 531 19.65 1.11 1.80
CA ASP A 531 18.32 0.73 2.30
C ASP A 531 17.90 1.66 3.46
N GLU A 532 18.13 2.97 3.32
CA GLU A 532 18.07 3.97 4.39
C GLU A 532 16.62 4.33 4.76
N ILE A 533 15.80 4.65 3.75
CA ILE A 533 14.36 4.89 3.94
C ILE A 533 13.71 3.59 4.39
N LYS A 534 14.06 2.44 3.79
CA LYS A 534 13.56 1.13 4.23
C LYS A 534 13.88 0.87 5.71
N LEU A 535 15.06 1.25 6.21
CA LEU A 535 15.42 1.13 7.63
C LEU A 535 14.57 2.02 8.54
N LEU A 536 14.39 3.30 8.21
CA LEU A 536 13.54 4.22 8.99
C LEU A 536 12.10 3.68 9.11
N TYR A 537 11.54 3.19 8.01
CA TYR A 537 10.21 2.58 7.97
C TYR A 537 10.15 1.24 8.72
N PHE A 538 11.23 0.43 8.68
CA PHE A 538 11.29 -0.83 9.40
C PHE A 538 11.38 -0.65 10.92
N PHE A 539 12.17 0.30 11.41
CA PHE A 539 12.20 0.62 12.85
C PHE A 539 10.88 1.25 13.33
N GLU A 540 10.21 2.05 12.50
CA GLU A 540 8.87 2.58 12.80
C GLU A 540 7.78 1.47 12.85
N LYS A 541 7.87 0.44 11.99
CA LYS A 541 7.07 -0.79 12.16
C LYS A 541 7.34 -1.42 13.53
N LEU A 542 8.60 -1.67 13.88
CA LEU A 542 8.96 -2.38 15.11
C LEU A 542 8.58 -1.60 16.38
N LYS A 543 8.66 -0.26 16.38
CA LYS A 543 8.08 0.60 17.43
C LYS A 543 6.60 0.29 17.68
N ARG A 544 5.81 0.22 16.60
CA ARG A 544 4.36 -0.01 16.64
C ARG A 544 3.98 -1.45 16.99
N GLU A 545 4.82 -2.43 16.66
CA GLU A 545 4.59 -3.82 17.06
C GLU A 545 5.00 -4.08 18.52
N ALA A 546 6.15 -3.57 18.96
CA ALA A 546 6.63 -3.70 20.33
C ALA A 546 5.64 -3.10 21.35
N ALA A 547 5.16 -1.88 21.10
CA ALA A 547 4.25 -1.18 22.00
C ALA A 547 2.92 -1.93 22.28
N LYS A 548 2.45 -2.77 21.34
CA LYS A 548 1.23 -3.59 21.51
C LYS A 548 1.39 -4.70 22.55
N VAL A 549 2.63 -5.09 22.87
CA VAL A 549 2.96 -6.18 23.80
C VAL A 549 3.82 -5.69 24.98
N GLY A 550 3.79 -4.39 25.27
CA GLY A 550 4.55 -3.76 26.35
C GLY A 550 6.06 -3.62 26.09
N GLY A 551 6.54 -3.94 24.89
CA GLY A 551 7.92 -3.69 24.46
C GLY A 551 8.13 -2.25 24.01
N ARG A 552 9.39 -1.83 23.88
CA ARG A 552 9.76 -0.45 23.49
C ARG A 552 10.94 -0.45 22.54
N VAL A 553 10.88 0.34 21.47
CA VAL A 553 12.01 0.59 20.56
C VAL A 553 12.32 2.07 20.55
N ILE A 554 13.51 2.42 20.98
CA ILE A 554 14.07 3.77 21.02
C ILE A 554 15.11 3.86 19.89
N THR A 555 15.06 4.92 19.09
CA THR A 555 16.02 5.19 18.00
C THR A 555 16.63 6.55 18.24
N MET A 556 17.94 6.67 18.03
CA MET A 556 18.68 7.89 18.34
C MET A 556 19.07 8.67 17.07
N ASN A 557 19.42 9.95 17.27
CA ASN A 557 20.07 10.76 16.23
C ASN A 557 21.60 10.64 16.39
N GLY A 558 22.25 9.96 15.44
CA GLY A 558 23.70 9.91 15.30
C GLY A 558 24.23 11.10 14.49
N ASN A 559 25.53 11.07 14.15
CA ASN A 559 26.11 12.20 13.42
C ASN A 559 25.60 12.25 11.97
N HIS A 560 25.27 11.11 11.38
CA HIS A 560 24.77 11.07 10.00
C HIS A 560 23.34 11.58 9.90
N GLU A 561 22.48 11.36 10.90
CA GLU A 561 21.17 12.02 10.95
C GLU A 561 21.32 13.55 11.01
N ILE A 562 22.19 14.08 11.88
CA ILE A 562 22.45 15.53 11.99
C ILE A 562 23.03 16.10 10.69
N MET A 563 24.05 15.45 10.11
CA MET A 563 24.68 15.86 8.85
C MET A 563 23.67 15.99 7.72
N ASN A 564 22.77 15.01 7.58
CA ASN A 564 21.76 15.02 6.54
C ASN A 564 20.72 16.14 6.72
N VAL A 565 20.36 16.48 7.97
CA VAL A 565 19.51 17.64 8.26
C VAL A 565 20.25 18.96 7.98
N ASP A 566 21.56 19.01 8.21
CA ASP A 566 22.42 20.15 7.82
C ASP A 566 22.67 20.28 6.30
N GLY A 567 22.26 19.30 5.50
CA GLY A 567 22.52 19.26 4.05
C GLY A 567 23.93 18.78 3.67
N ASP A 568 24.64 18.11 4.59
CA ASP A 568 25.98 17.57 4.39
C ASP A 568 25.92 16.09 3.98
N PHE A 569 26.03 15.85 2.66
CA PHE A 569 25.86 14.52 2.05
C PHE A 569 27.18 13.81 1.73
N ARG A 570 28.29 14.15 2.40
CA ARG A 570 29.63 13.63 2.08
C ARG A 570 29.79 12.10 2.14
N PHE A 571 28.85 11.39 2.77
CA PHE A 571 28.87 9.92 2.90
C PHE A 571 27.70 9.20 2.22
N VAL A 572 26.89 9.92 1.43
CA VAL A 572 25.73 9.34 0.72
C VAL A 572 26.19 8.58 -0.52
N THR A 573 25.62 7.39 -0.76
CA THR A 573 25.92 6.58 -1.96
C THR A 573 24.97 6.92 -3.12
N PRO A 574 25.31 6.60 -4.38
CA PRO A 574 24.37 6.68 -5.49
C PRO A 574 23.08 5.87 -5.29
N HIS A 575 23.15 4.76 -4.53
CA HIS A 575 21.96 3.95 -4.19
C HIS A 575 21.06 4.68 -3.18
N GLY A 576 21.64 5.30 -2.15
CA GLY A 576 20.92 6.17 -1.22
C GLY A 576 20.28 7.37 -1.93
N LEU A 577 21.01 8.05 -2.82
CA LEU A 577 20.45 9.12 -3.66
C LEU A 577 19.27 8.64 -4.51
N LYS A 578 19.34 7.41 -5.05
CA LYS A 578 18.26 6.82 -5.86
C LYS A 578 17.03 6.44 -5.02
N GLU A 579 17.22 5.96 -3.79
CA GLU A 579 16.12 5.69 -2.84
C GLU A 579 15.33 6.98 -2.55
N PHE A 580 16.02 8.11 -2.34
CA PHE A 580 15.40 9.42 -2.12
C PHE A 580 14.79 10.04 -3.39
N GLU A 581 15.43 9.93 -4.57
CA GLU A 581 14.80 10.34 -5.85
C GLU A 581 13.45 9.62 -6.05
N ASN A 582 13.46 8.31 -5.86
CA ASN A 582 12.27 7.48 -5.97
C ASN A 582 11.19 7.86 -4.94
N TRP A 583 11.57 8.18 -3.70
CA TRP A 583 10.64 8.71 -2.69
C TRP A 583 9.97 10.01 -3.15
N ALA A 584 10.72 10.96 -3.71
CA ALA A 584 10.17 12.23 -4.16
C ALA A 584 9.24 12.09 -5.38
N MET A 585 9.53 11.14 -6.27
CA MET A 585 8.61 10.72 -7.34
C MET A 585 7.28 10.21 -6.74
N TRP A 586 7.32 9.36 -5.72
CA TRP A 586 6.12 8.88 -5.04
C TRP A 586 5.35 9.97 -4.29
N GLN A 587 6.03 10.98 -3.72
CA GLN A 587 5.36 12.18 -3.18
C GLN A 587 4.64 12.97 -4.28
N HIS A 588 5.26 13.12 -5.45
CA HIS A 588 4.67 13.80 -6.61
C HIS A 588 3.42 13.06 -7.12
N VAL A 589 3.50 11.75 -7.33
CA VAL A 589 2.34 10.92 -7.71
C VAL A 589 1.24 11.02 -6.65
N GLY A 590 1.60 10.91 -5.37
CA GLY A 590 0.69 11.06 -4.25
C GLY A 590 -0.04 12.41 -4.23
N ASN A 591 0.70 13.52 -4.38
CA ASN A 591 0.11 14.87 -4.37
C ASN A 591 -0.69 15.16 -5.65
N PHE A 592 -0.31 14.61 -6.80
CA PHE A 592 -1.11 14.67 -8.03
C PHE A 592 -2.44 13.93 -7.86
N MET A 593 -2.43 12.70 -7.33
CA MET A 593 -3.66 11.93 -7.08
C MET A 593 -4.56 12.58 -6.03
N LYS A 594 -4.00 13.17 -4.97
CA LYS A 594 -4.77 13.98 -4.00
C LYS A 594 -5.41 15.21 -4.66
N LYS A 595 -4.73 15.87 -5.61
CA LYS A 595 -5.29 17.00 -6.41
C LYS A 595 -6.41 16.58 -7.38
N MET A 596 -6.45 15.33 -7.83
CA MET A 596 -7.55 14.82 -8.65
C MET A 596 -8.84 14.51 -7.86
N CYS A 597 -8.81 14.57 -6.53
CA CYS A 597 -10.01 14.40 -5.71
C CYS A 597 -10.82 15.68 -5.57
N GLY A 598 -12.03 15.69 -6.14
CA GLY A 598 -13.02 16.74 -5.90
C GLY A 598 -13.40 16.85 -4.41
N GLY A 599 -13.61 18.08 -3.94
CA GLY A 599 -14.14 18.35 -2.60
C GLY A 599 -13.10 18.53 -1.49
N LEU A 600 -11.81 18.54 -1.80
CA LEU A 600 -10.85 19.31 -1.00
C LEU A 600 -11.12 20.80 -1.17
N ASP A 601 -10.79 21.59 -0.15
CA ASP A 601 -10.88 23.06 -0.23
C ASP A 601 -9.86 23.57 -1.27
N GLU A 602 -10.22 24.58 -2.07
CA GLU A 602 -9.29 25.20 -3.04
C GLU A 602 -8.07 25.82 -2.34
N ASN A 603 -8.19 26.07 -1.03
CA ASN A 603 -7.12 26.53 -0.15
C ASN A 603 -6.22 25.40 0.40
N VAL A 604 -6.43 24.12 0.05
CA VAL A 604 -5.50 23.01 0.41
C VAL A 604 -4.25 23.11 -0.46
N VAL A 605 -3.30 23.94 -0.02
CA VAL A 605 -1.94 23.92 -0.55
C VAL A 605 -1.31 22.58 -0.18
N PHE A 606 -1.09 21.75 -1.20
CA PHE A 606 -0.18 20.61 -1.08
C PHE A 606 1.24 21.14 -1.14
N ASP A 607 1.91 21.19 0.01
CA ASP A 607 3.34 21.51 0.12
C ASP A 607 4.13 20.74 -0.95
N ASP A 608 4.75 21.47 -1.88
CA ASP A 608 5.77 20.88 -2.75
C ASP A 608 6.98 20.55 -1.87
N PRO A 609 7.41 19.28 -1.74
CA PRO A 609 8.60 18.96 -0.98
C PRO A 609 9.85 19.72 -1.47
N PHE A 610 9.86 20.18 -2.73
CA PHE A 610 10.92 21.01 -3.32
C PHE A 610 10.71 22.52 -3.20
N ASP A 611 9.69 23.04 -2.50
CA ASP A 611 9.55 24.50 -2.35
C ASP A 611 10.79 25.12 -1.67
N GLY A 612 11.23 26.28 -2.16
CA GLY A 612 12.48 26.93 -1.77
C GLY A 612 13.78 26.16 -2.09
N MET A 613 13.73 25.04 -2.83
CA MET A 613 14.93 24.28 -3.20
C MET A 613 15.65 24.89 -4.42
N PRO A 614 16.99 25.04 -4.39
CA PRO A 614 17.76 25.40 -5.58
C PRO A 614 17.56 24.42 -6.74
N MET A 615 17.49 24.96 -7.96
CA MET A 615 17.40 24.14 -9.18
C MET A 615 18.72 23.44 -9.52
N GLU A 616 19.85 24.06 -9.17
CA GLU A 616 21.21 23.60 -9.44
C GLU A 616 22.08 23.62 -8.17
N PHE A 617 23.08 22.74 -8.11
CA PHE A 617 24.09 22.73 -7.06
C PHE A 617 25.50 22.73 -7.66
N ARG A 618 26.32 23.72 -7.28
CA ARG A 618 27.66 23.91 -7.82
C ARG A 618 28.57 22.72 -7.49
N GLY A 619 29.01 22.02 -8.53
CA GLY A 619 29.93 20.88 -8.43
C GLY A 619 29.27 19.50 -8.31
N ILE A 620 27.94 19.43 -8.33
CA ILE A 620 27.21 18.15 -8.38
C ILE A 620 27.01 17.75 -9.85
N LYS A 621 27.23 16.47 -10.18
CA LYS A 621 26.98 15.94 -11.53
C LYS A 621 25.47 16.00 -11.85
N PRO A 622 25.07 16.31 -13.10
CA PRO A 622 23.65 16.29 -13.49
C PRO A 622 22.93 14.98 -13.17
N GLU A 623 23.61 13.83 -13.38
CA GLU A 623 23.15 12.47 -13.05
C GLU A 623 22.70 12.30 -11.58
N LEU A 624 23.27 13.06 -10.65
CA LEU A 624 23.02 12.95 -9.21
C LEU A 624 22.12 14.08 -8.66
N LEU A 625 21.83 15.09 -9.49
CA LEU A 625 21.16 16.33 -9.07
C LEU A 625 19.76 16.06 -8.50
N ASN A 626 18.96 15.21 -9.16
CA ASN A 626 17.63 14.83 -8.70
C ASN A 626 17.66 14.17 -7.32
N GLY A 627 18.52 13.16 -7.14
CA GLY A 627 18.65 12.44 -5.88
C GLY A 627 19.12 13.32 -4.72
N VAL A 628 20.05 14.27 -4.97
CA VAL A 628 20.47 15.24 -3.95
C VAL A 628 19.35 16.22 -3.62
N ARG A 629 18.65 16.77 -4.62
CA ARG A 629 17.49 17.65 -4.40
C ARG A 629 16.39 16.94 -3.60
N ALA A 630 16.09 15.69 -3.94
CA ALA A 630 15.08 14.88 -3.27
C ALA A 630 15.48 14.53 -1.83
N ARG A 631 16.75 14.21 -1.59
CA ARG A 631 17.30 13.96 -0.25
C ARG A 631 17.25 15.21 0.63
N MET A 632 17.61 16.38 0.09
CA MET A 632 17.44 17.65 0.80
C MET A 632 15.98 17.95 1.10
N ALA A 633 15.08 17.81 0.13
CA ALA A 633 13.64 18.00 0.32
C ALA A 633 13.07 17.12 1.45
N ALA A 634 13.55 15.87 1.56
CA ALA A 634 13.17 14.93 2.59
C ALA A 634 13.76 15.24 3.98
N LEU A 635 15.04 15.61 4.05
CA LEU A 635 15.84 15.59 5.29
C LEU A 635 16.15 16.98 5.88
N ARG A 636 15.97 18.08 5.15
CA ARG A 636 16.11 19.45 5.68
C ARG A 636 15.21 19.71 6.90
N PRO A 637 15.46 20.75 7.73
CA PRO A 637 14.53 21.18 8.77
C PRO A 637 13.10 21.36 8.24
N ASN A 638 12.10 20.85 8.97
CA ASN A 638 10.70 20.71 8.55
C ASN A 638 10.43 19.81 7.31
N GLY A 639 11.47 19.23 6.68
CA GLY A 639 11.36 18.26 5.60
C GLY A 639 10.65 16.98 6.04
N LEU A 640 9.92 16.33 5.12
CA LEU A 640 8.91 15.31 5.45
C LEU A 640 9.46 14.08 6.19
N ILE A 641 10.67 13.60 5.85
CA ILE A 641 11.30 12.45 6.52
C ILE A 641 11.94 12.88 7.84
N ALA A 642 12.62 14.03 7.87
CA ALA A 642 13.18 14.59 9.09
C ALA A 642 12.10 14.85 10.17
N LYS A 643 11.01 15.50 9.77
CA LYS A 643 9.84 15.80 10.61
C LYS A 643 9.12 14.54 11.09
N ARG A 644 9.03 13.48 10.27
CA ARG A 644 8.31 12.24 10.61
C ARG A 644 9.10 11.28 11.50
N PHE A 645 10.41 11.13 11.25
CA PHE A 645 11.25 10.13 11.89
C PHE A 645 12.28 10.78 12.84
N LEU A 646 13.15 11.65 12.31
CA LEU A 646 14.32 12.16 13.05
C LEU A 646 13.94 13.10 14.21
N SER A 647 12.80 13.79 14.12
CA SER A 647 12.26 14.61 15.21
C SER A 647 11.82 13.79 16.43
N LYS A 648 11.56 12.49 16.25
CA LYS A 648 11.11 11.56 17.30
C LYS A 648 12.25 10.77 17.94
N ASN A 649 13.47 10.97 17.45
CA ASN A 649 14.66 10.32 17.96
C ASN A 649 15.27 11.12 19.12
N GLN A 650 15.77 10.42 20.14
CA GLN A 650 16.58 11.03 21.19
C GLN A 650 18.01 11.30 20.71
N THR A 651 18.60 12.42 21.09
CA THR A 651 20.05 12.67 20.96
C THR A 651 20.82 12.12 22.16
N VAL A 652 20.17 12.06 23.32
CA VAL A 652 20.65 11.42 24.56
C VAL A 652 19.48 10.73 25.25
N VAL A 653 19.67 9.54 25.82
CA VAL A 653 18.62 8.86 26.59
C VAL A 653 19.21 8.05 27.75
N VAL A 654 18.60 8.13 28.92
CA VAL A 654 18.88 7.26 30.06
C VAL A 654 17.83 6.16 30.10
N VAL A 655 18.26 4.90 30.17
CA VAL A 655 17.38 3.74 30.36
C VAL A 655 17.93 2.92 31.51
N GLY A 656 17.21 2.96 32.64
CA GLY A 656 17.70 2.39 33.89
C GLY A 656 18.99 3.07 34.36
N ASP A 657 20.01 2.28 34.66
CA ASP A 657 21.32 2.76 35.12
C ASP A 657 22.32 3.07 33.98
N SER A 658 21.86 3.18 32.73
CA SER A 658 22.71 3.35 31.55
C SER A 658 22.30 4.57 30.72
N VAL A 659 23.26 5.45 30.42
CA VAL A 659 23.06 6.55 29.46
C VAL A 659 23.58 6.16 28.08
N PHE A 660 22.76 6.41 27.05
CA PHE A 660 23.06 6.17 25.66
C PHE A 660 23.25 7.50 24.95
N VAL A 661 24.29 7.57 24.12
CA VAL A 661 24.64 8.70 23.26
C VAL A 661 25.43 8.17 22.07
N HIS A 662 25.30 8.79 20.90
CA HIS A 662 26.00 8.29 19.73
C HIS A 662 27.53 8.46 19.83
N GLY A 663 28.02 9.66 20.19
CA GLY A 663 29.45 9.94 20.40
C GLY A 663 29.90 9.86 21.86
N GLY A 664 29.33 10.70 22.73
CA GLY A 664 29.67 10.76 24.17
C GLY A 664 29.22 12.04 24.89
N LEU A 665 29.21 12.05 26.24
CA LEU A 665 28.87 13.23 27.05
C LEU A 665 30.07 13.75 27.84
N LEU A 666 30.40 15.03 27.67
CA LEU A 666 31.26 15.78 28.59
C LEU A 666 30.41 16.32 29.76
N PRO A 667 31.00 16.63 30.93
CA PRO A 667 30.27 17.23 32.05
C PRO A 667 29.50 18.51 31.67
N GLU A 668 30.07 19.33 30.78
CA GLU A 668 29.42 20.52 30.20
C GLU A 668 28.10 20.21 29.45
N HIS A 669 27.98 19.02 28.84
CA HIS A 669 26.75 18.57 28.19
C HIS A 669 25.68 18.14 29.21
N VAL A 670 26.09 17.58 30.36
CA VAL A 670 25.18 17.17 31.43
C VAL A 670 24.64 18.40 32.16
N VAL A 671 25.51 19.35 32.51
CA VAL A 671 25.14 20.65 33.12
C VAL A 671 24.23 21.48 32.20
N TYR A 672 24.29 21.29 30.88
CA TYR A 672 23.36 21.90 29.93
C TYR A 672 21.92 21.35 30.00
N GLY A 673 21.73 20.14 30.55
CA GLY A 673 20.45 19.44 30.69
C GLY A 673 20.15 18.51 29.50
N LEU A 674 19.95 17.22 29.77
CA LEU A 674 19.78 16.19 28.74
C LEU A 674 18.45 16.34 27.99
N GLU A 675 17.38 16.64 28.72
CA GLU A 675 16.06 16.97 28.18
C GLU A 675 16.13 18.18 27.25
N ARG A 676 16.94 19.18 27.63
CA ARG A 676 17.15 20.40 26.85
C ARG A 676 17.87 20.10 25.54
N VAL A 677 18.88 19.23 25.53
CA VAL A 677 19.53 18.76 24.30
C VAL A 677 18.49 18.13 23.36
N ASN A 678 17.70 17.19 23.86
CA ASN A 678 16.67 16.51 23.07
C ASN A 678 15.64 17.49 22.50
N LEU A 679 15.17 18.45 23.30
CA LEU A 679 14.25 19.49 22.86
C LEU A 679 14.87 20.42 21.80
N GLU A 680 16.07 20.94 22.02
CA GLU A 680 16.70 21.87 21.07
C GLU A 680 17.08 21.22 19.73
N VAL A 681 17.48 19.94 19.73
CA VAL A 681 17.72 19.18 18.50
C VAL A 681 16.39 18.88 17.78
N ARG A 682 15.37 18.38 18.49
CA ARG A 682 14.02 18.15 17.95
C ARG A 682 13.46 19.41 17.30
N ASP A 683 13.44 20.53 18.03
CA ASP A 683 12.83 21.77 17.58
C ASP A 683 13.55 22.34 16.34
N TRP A 684 14.86 22.14 16.22
CA TRP A 684 15.62 22.45 15.01
C TRP A 684 15.24 21.53 13.83
N ILE A 685 15.16 20.21 14.05
CA ILE A 685 14.72 19.24 13.02
C ILE A 685 13.29 19.55 12.53
N LEU A 686 12.41 20.00 13.43
CA LEU A 686 11.05 20.45 13.10
C LEU A 686 11.00 21.83 12.38
N GLY A 687 12.12 22.53 12.24
CA GLY A 687 12.18 23.88 11.66
C GLY A 687 11.69 25.01 12.58
N LEU A 688 11.33 24.70 13.83
CA LEU A 688 10.90 25.68 14.84
C LEU A 688 12.06 26.57 15.33
N LYS A 689 13.30 26.14 15.12
CA LYS A 689 14.52 26.91 15.38
C LYS A 689 15.41 26.90 14.14
N LEU A 690 15.87 28.07 13.70
CA LEU A 690 16.75 28.19 12.52
C LEU A 690 18.11 27.50 12.67
N LYS A 691 18.60 27.35 13.92
CA LYS A 691 19.89 26.71 14.24
C LYS A 691 19.81 26.01 15.59
N VAL A 692 20.28 24.76 15.66
CA VAL A 692 20.78 24.13 16.89
C VAL A 692 22.19 24.64 17.21
N ALA A 693 22.59 24.66 18.48
CA ALA A 693 23.92 25.06 18.91
C ALA A 693 25.00 24.10 18.37
N ASN A 694 26.00 24.63 17.65
CA ASN A 694 27.11 23.87 17.05
C ASN A 694 27.87 22.97 18.06
N GLN A 695 27.86 23.37 19.32
CA GLN A 695 28.55 22.70 20.43
C GLN A 695 27.88 21.36 20.79
N LEU A 696 26.57 21.23 20.57
CA LEU A 696 25.81 20.03 20.90
C LEU A 696 25.90 18.94 19.82
N VAL A 697 25.99 19.32 18.53
CA VAL A 697 25.91 18.33 17.43
C VAL A 697 26.85 18.51 16.21
N ARG A 698 27.67 19.58 16.12
CA ARG A 698 28.52 19.84 14.93
C ARG A 698 30.04 19.81 15.16
N ARG A 699 30.53 20.01 16.39
CA ARG A 699 31.96 20.03 16.71
C ARG A 699 32.49 18.64 17.07
N SER A 700 33.79 18.42 16.96
CA SER A 700 34.45 17.16 17.35
C SER A 700 34.32 16.82 18.85
N ASN A 701 34.02 17.78 19.71
CA ASN A 701 33.72 17.54 21.14
C ASN A 701 32.23 17.28 21.41
N SER A 702 31.35 17.35 20.40
CA SER A 702 29.90 17.37 20.57
C SER A 702 29.26 15.99 20.74
N ILE A 703 28.00 15.94 21.18
CA ILE A 703 27.34 14.73 21.71
C ILE A 703 27.30 13.57 20.71
N VAL A 704 27.20 13.88 19.42
CA VAL A 704 27.20 12.89 18.32
C VAL A 704 28.56 12.71 17.64
N TRP A 705 29.60 13.47 18.02
CA TRP A 705 30.93 13.41 17.38
C TRP A 705 32.09 13.07 18.33
N LEU A 706 31.85 13.11 19.64
CA LEU A 706 32.89 12.90 20.64
C LEU A 706 33.49 11.50 20.54
N ARG A 707 34.83 11.42 20.54
CA ARG A 707 35.57 10.14 20.48
C ARG A 707 36.48 9.89 21.69
N SER A 708 36.51 10.79 22.68
CA SER A 708 37.35 10.67 23.87
C SER A 708 37.09 9.40 24.69
N PHE A 709 35.88 8.84 24.63
CA PHE A 709 35.49 7.62 25.35
C PHE A 709 35.29 6.40 24.43
N SER A 710 35.41 6.58 23.10
CA SER A 710 35.18 5.54 22.10
C SER A 710 36.40 5.23 21.19
N ASN A 711 37.46 6.06 21.25
CA ASN A 711 38.77 5.88 20.61
C ASN A 711 39.25 4.41 20.65
N GLU A 712 39.75 3.86 19.54
CA GLU A 712 40.15 2.44 19.45
C GLU A 712 41.11 1.99 20.57
N LEU A 713 42.08 2.84 20.95
CA LEU A 713 43.06 2.55 21.99
C LEU A 713 42.48 2.86 23.40
N ALA A 714 42.21 1.82 24.18
CA ALA A 714 41.60 1.94 25.51
C ALA A 714 42.40 2.79 26.52
N LYS A 715 43.72 2.85 26.37
CA LYS A 715 44.62 3.72 27.16
C LYS A 715 44.49 5.22 26.88
N ASP A 716 43.88 5.58 25.74
CA ASP A 716 43.70 6.96 25.31
C ASP A 716 42.27 7.45 25.63
N CYS A 717 41.58 6.76 26.55
CA CYS A 717 40.25 7.07 27.04
C CYS A 717 40.34 7.88 28.33
N ASP A 718 39.72 9.07 28.36
CA ASP A 718 39.69 9.91 29.56
C ASP A 718 38.65 9.39 30.57
N CYS A 719 39.08 8.44 31.40
CA CYS A 719 38.25 7.86 32.45
C CYS A 719 37.84 8.86 33.54
N SER A 720 38.59 9.95 33.76
CA SER A 720 38.31 10.92 34.81
C SER A 720 37.18 11.86 34.42
N THR A 721 37.21 12.39 33.19
CA THR A 721 36.13 13.21 32.64
C THR A 721 34.86 12.38 32.42
N LEU A 722 35.00 11.10 32.04
CA LEU A 722 33.89 10.15 31.94
C LEU A 722 33.21 9.93 33.30
N GLU A 723 34.00 9.65 34.35
CA GLU A 723 33.50 9.41 35.71
C GLU A 723 32.73 10.63 36.23
N HIS A 724 33.32 11.82 36.14
CA HIS A 724 32.64 13.07 36.53
C HIS A 724 31.34 13.33 35.73
N ALA A 725 31.32 13.03 34.43
CA ALA A 725 30.11 13.14 33.62
C ALA A 725 29.01 12.16 34.05
N LEU A 726 29.37 10.94 34.46
CA LEU A 726 28.43 9.91 34.94
C LEU A 726 27.88 10.25 36.32
N GLU A 727 28.73 10.67 37.26
CA GLU A 727 28.33 11.10 38.61
C GLU A 727 27.33 12.27 38.60
N THR A 728 27.39 13.11 37.56
CA THR A 728 26.47 14.23 37.35
C THR A 728 25.08 13.79 36.87
N ILE A 729 24.90 12.53 36.44
CA ILE A 729 23.60 11.97 36.00
C ILE A 729 23.04 11.01 37.07
N PRO A 730 21.95 11.35 37.79
CA PRO A 730 21.45 10.54 38.89
C PRO A 730 21.18 9.07 38.52
N GLY A 731 21.83 8.15 39.26
CA GLY A 731 21.62 6.69 39.15
C GLY A 731 22.34 6.00 37.98
N VAL A 732 23.05 6.72 37.12
CA VAL A 732 23.73 6.13 35.96
C VAL A 732 25.12 5.59 36.33
N LYS A 733 25.41 4.36 35.93
CA LYS A 733 26.69 3.67 36.15
C LYS A 733 27.58 3.62 34.90
N ARG A 734 27.01 3.76 33.69
CA ARG A 734 27.75 3.61 32.42
C ARG A 734 27.18 4.40 31.25
N MET A 735 28.07 4.73 30.31
CA MET A 735 27.79 5.35 29.02
C MET A 735 27.93 4.31 27.89
N ILE A 736 26.97 4.24 26.98
CA ILE A 736 26.92 3.30 25.86
C ILE A 736 26.94 4.07 24.54
N MET A 737 27.92 3.78 23.67
CA MET A 737 28.30 4.63 22.52
C MET A 737 28.51 3.86 21.21
N GLY A 738 28.12 4.48 20.10
CA GLY A 738 28.40 4.05 18.73
C GLY A 738 29.60 4.79 18.14
N HIS A 739 29.47 5.26 16.90
CA HIS A 739 30.31 6.25 16.19
C HIS A 739 31.77 5.87 15.87
N THR A 740 32.43 5.09 16.73
CA THR A 740 33.83 4.64 16.56
C THR A 740 33.91 3.13 16.41
N ILE A 741 34.06 2.69 15.15
CA ILE A 741 34.05 1.29 14.76
C ILE A 741 35.14 0.46 15.46
N GLN A 742 34.76 -0.30 16.48
CA GLN A 742 35.63 -1.21 17.20
C GLN A 742 36.14 -2.31 16.28
N LYS A 743 37.43 -2.68 16.41
CA LYS A 743 38.09 -3.72 15.58
C LYS A 743 37.91 -5.14 16.11
N HIS A 744 37.45 -5.30 17.34
CA HIS A 744 37.45 -6.58 18.07
C HIS A 744 36.10 -6.92 18.71
N GLY A 745 35.01 -6.41 18.13
CA GLY A 745 33.66 -6.56 18.67
C GLY A 745 33.32 -5.55 19.76
N ILE A 746 32.14 -5.71 20.33
CA ILE A 746 31.64 -4.90 21.45
C ILE A 746 32.54 -5.10 22.67
N ASN A 747 32.85 -4.02 23.39
CA ASN A 747 33.79 -4.07 24.52
C ASN A 747 33.62 -2.87 25.47
N GLY A 748 34.23 -2.96 26.66
CA GLY A 748 34.20 -1.92 27.69
C GLY A 748 35.57 -1.34 28.01
N VAL A 749 35.57 -0.10 28.51
CA VAL A 749 36.74 0.62 29.07
C VAL A 749 36.36 1.34 30.37
N CYS A 750 37.34 1.85 31.11
CA CYS A 750 37.15 2.53 32.39
C CYS A 750 36.30 1.71 33.39
N SER A 751 36.62 0.43 33.57
CA SER A 751 35.85 -0.54 34.37
C SER A 751 34.39 -0.70 33.90
N ASN A 752 34.20 -0.83 32.59
CA ASN A 752 32.90 -0.93 31.91
C ASN A 752 31.95 0.28 32.10
N ARG A 753 32.48 1.42 32.56
CA ARG A 753 31.75 2.69 32.65
C ARG A 753 31.60 3.38 31.29
N ALA A 754 32.40 2.99 30.29
CA ALA A 754 32.14 3.25 28.88
C ALA A 754 32.08 1.92 28.13
N ILE A 755 31.01 1.69 27.36
CA ILE A 755 30.81 0.52 26.50
C ILE A 755 30.68 0.99 25.06
N ARG A 756 31.47 0.37 24.17
CA ARG A 756 31.65 0.76 22.77
C ARG A 756 30.99 -0.31 21.90
N ILE A 757 29.85 0.02 21.26
CA ILE A 757 28.97 -0.96 20.59
C ILE A 757 28.99 -0.90 19.05
N ASP A 758 29.61 0.11 18.44
CA ASP A 758 29.82 0.13 16.99
C ASP A 758 30.86 -0.93 16.58
N VAL A 759 30.41 -1.98 15.89
CA VAL A 759 31.26 -3.03 15.30
C VAL A 759 31.37 -2.92 13.77
N GLY A 760 30.79 -1.89 13.16
CA GLY A 760 30.88 -1.61 11.73
C GLY A 760 30.18 -2.66 10.88
N MET A 761 29.06 -3.20 11.38
CA MET A 761 28.36 -4.34 10.80
C MET A 761 27.89 -4.09 9.36
N SER A 762 27.48 -2.84 9.04
CA SER A 762 27.02 -2.44 7.70
C SER A 762 28.03 -2.79 6.60
N ARG A 763 27.52 -3.25 5.45
CA ARG A 763 28.28 -3.39 4.19
C ARG A 763 28.90 -2.07 3.72
N GLY A 764 28.35 -0.92 4.12
CA GLY A 764 28.94 0.42 3.89
C GLY A 764 30.11 0.77 4.81
N CYS A 765 30.47 -0.10 5.75
CA CYS A 765 31.54 0.11 6.74
C CYS A 765 32.62 -0.98 6.66
N LYS A 766 32.68 -1.88 7.65
CA LYS A 766 33.63 -3.01 7.67
C LYS A 766 32.98 -4.32 7.21
N ASN A 767 31.68 -4.31 6.87
CA ASN A 767 30.85 -5.50 6.63
C ASN A 767 30.93 -6.51 7.81
N GLY A 768 31.11 -6.00 9.04
CA GLY A 768 31.36 -6.81 10.23
C GLY A 768 30.25 -7.80 10.54
N LEU A 769 30.57 -8.86 11.29
CA LEU A 769 29.53 -9.73 11.83
C LEU A 769 28.69 -8.96 12.86
N PRO A 770 27.34 -9.05 12.83
CA PRO A 770 26.50 -8.37 13.80
C PRO A 770 26.79 -8.83 15.23
N GLU A 771 26.89 -7.85 16.12
CA GLU A 771 26.93 -8.02 17.57
C GLU A 771 25.96 -7.01 18.17
N VAL A 772 25.33 -7.38 19.29
CA VAL A 772 24.41 -6.53 20.05
C VAL A 772 24.65 -6.69 21.54
N LEU A 773 24.46 -5.61 22.30
CA LEU A 773 24.59 -5.61 23.75
C LEU A 773 23.26 -6.02 24.38
N GLU A 774 23.30 -6.83 25.42
CA GLU A 774 22.15 -7.18 26.25
C GLU A 774 22.43 -6.79 27.71
N ILE A 775 21.45 -6.18 28.37
CA ILE A 775 21.50 -5.79 29.79
C ILE A 775 20.21 -6.27 30.45
N ASN A 776 20.31 -6.95 31.60
CA ASN A 776 19.15 -7.46 32.33
C ASN A 776 18.66 -6.53 33.45
N ASP A 777 17.64 -6.97 34.18
CA ASP A 777 17.08 -6.31 35.36
C ASP A 777 18.12 -5.96 36.44
N LYS A 778 19.14 -6.80 36.63
CA LYS A 778 20.24 -6.62 37.59
C LYS A 778 21.36 -5.70 37.09
N SER A 779 21.24 -5.15 35.88
CA SER A 779 22.30 -4.45 35.13
C SER A 779 23.56 -5.31 34.85
N GLU A 780 23.43 -6.63 34.82
CA GLU A 780 24.46 -7.52 34.28
C GLU A 780 24.48 -7.36 32.75
N VAL A 781 25.67 -7.40 32.14
CA VAL A 781 25.87 -7.07 30.72
C VAL A 781 26.39 -8.29 29.97
N LYS A 782 25.74 -8.65 28.85
CA LYS A 782 26.09 -9.75 27.94
C LYS A 782 26.26 -9.22 26.51
N ILE A 783 27.14 -9.86 25.74
CA ILE A 783 27.27 -9.60 24.30
C ILE A 783 26.68 -10.79 23.55
N LEU A 784 25.75 -10.53 22.62
CA LEU A 784 25.24 -11.51 21.67
C LEU A 784 25.99 -11.30 20.35
N THR A 785 26.71 -12.31 19.88
CA THR A 785 27.56 -12.24 18.68
C THR A 785 27.32 -13.44 17.76
N SER A 786 27.36 -13.21 16.44
CA SER A 786 27.35 -14.28 15.44
C SER A 786 28.76 -14.78 15.08
N ASN A 787 29.81 -14.39 15.83
CA ASN A 787 31.22 -14.64 15.50
C ASN A 787 31.73 -16.02 15.97
N PRO A 788 32.03 -16.99 15.07
CA PRO A 788 32.47 -18.33 15.47
C PRO A 788 33.90 -18.38 16.04
N LEU A 789 34.71 -17.31 15.90
CA LEU A 789 36.03 -17.24 16.54
C LEU A 789 35.92 -17.01 18.05
N TYR A 790 34.83 -16.40 18.53
CA TYR A 790 34.59 -16.16 19.96
C TYR A 790 34.48 -17.48 20.73
N TRP A 791 33.77 -18.46 20.16
CA TRP A 791 33.61 -19.80 20.75
C TRP A 791 34.94 -20.57 20.85
N LYS A 792 35.87 -20.37 19.90
CA LYS A 792 37.22 -20.96 19.98
C LYS A 792 38.10 -20.31 21.04
N GLY A 793 37.93 -19.01 21.31
CA GLY A 793 38.61 -18.32 22.41
C GLY A 793 38.16 -18.84 23.78
N TYR A 794 36.86 -19.08 23.94
CA TYR A 794 36.29 -19.58 25.20
C TYR A 794 36.81 -20.98 25.56
N ASP A 795 36.80 -21.91 24.60
CA ASP A 795 37.32 -23.28 24.76
C ASP A 795 38.84 -23.32 25.02
N ALA A 796 39.61 -22.35 24.52
CA ALA A 796 41.01 -22.20 24.88
C ALA A 796 41.19 -21.78 26.35
N SER A 797 40.36 -20.85 26.86
CA SER A 797 40.44 -20.38 28.26
C SER A 797 40.09 -21.49 29.26
N LEU A 798 39.08 -22.32 28.96
CA LEU A 798 38.68 -23.48 29.77
C LEU A 798 39.76 -24.56 29.87
N ARG A 799 40.68 -24.62 28.90
CA ARG A 799 41.82 -25.55 28.89
C ARG A 799 43.07 -24.96 29.56
N ALA A 800 43.19 -23.64 29.62
CA ALA A 800 44.30 -22.95 30.29
C ALA A 800 44.24 -23.10 31.82
N ASN A 801 43.05 -23.01 32.41
CA ASN A 801 42.82 -23.13 33.86
C ASN A 801 42.94 -24.57 34.41
N LYS A 802 43.88 -25.37 33.87
CA LYS A 802 44.08 -26.77 34.29
C LYS A 802 45.54 -27.28 34.24
N LYS A 803 46.52 -26.38 34.19
CA LYS A 803 47.95 -26.68 34.43
C LYS A 803 48.64 -25.55 35.17
N ASP A 804 49.26 -25.89 36.29
CA ASP A 804 50.20 -25.01 37.00
C ASP A 804 51.53 -24.87 36.24
N GLY A 805 52.26 -23.79 36.52
CA GLY A 805 53.72 -23.75 36.37
C GLY A 805 54.27 -22.67 35.42
N PHE A 806 55.11 -21.81 36.00
CA PHE A 806 56.00 -20.84 35.35
C PHE A 806 55.34 -19.69 34.55
N GLY A 807 55.65 -18.46 34.97
CA GLY A 807 55.18 -17.24 34.31
C GLY A 807 56.17 -16.68 33.28
N SER A 808 55.71 -15.69 32.52
CA SER A 808 56.55 -14.78 31.74
C SER A 808 55.91 -13.40 31.69
N LEU A 809 56.74 -12.35 31.67
CA LEU A 809 56.30 -10.95 31.69
C LEU A 809 55.80 -10.52 30.31
N ILE A 810 54.51 -10.21 30.20
CA ILE A 810 53.90 -9.55 29.03
C ILE A 810 53.04 -8.38 29.57
N PRO A 811 53.19 -7.14 29.06
CA PRO A 811 52.45 -5.99 29.58
C PRO A 811 50.92 -6.11 29.39
N GLU A 812 50.16 -5.65 30.38
CA GLU A 812 48.70 -5.54 30.31
C GLU A 812 48.28 -4.45 29.32
N GLN A 813 48.04 -4.84 28.06
CA GLN A 813 47.57 -3.95 26.98
C GLN A 813 46.27 -4.42 26.32
N ARG A 814 45.43 -5.17 27.05
CA ARG A 814 44.09 -5.55 26.60
C ARG A 814 43.02 -4.86 27.44
N ALA A 815 42.01 -4.31 26.76
CA ALA A 815 40.74 -4.01 27.41
C ALA A 815 40.07 -5.32 27.84
N ASN A 816 39.48 -5.34 29.03
CA ASN A 816 38.75 -6.50 29.52
C ASN A 816 37.52 -6.74 28.64
N GLN A 817 37.35 -7.99 28.17
CA GLN A 817 36.09 -8.40 27.56
C GLN A 817 35.02 -8.46 28.65
N VAL A 818 33.83 -7.97 28.34
CA VAL A 818 32.65 -8.12 29.21
C VAL A 818 32.35 -9.62 29.36
N GLU A 819 31.95 -10.09 30.53
CA GLU A 819 31.71 -11.51 30.77
C GLU A 819 30.68 -12.08 29.78
N VAL A 820 31.05 -13.19 29.14
CA VAL A 820 30.18 -13.94 28.23
C VAL A 820 29.88 -15.30 28.84
N ARG A 821 28.59 -15.62 28.97
CA ARG A 821 28.09 -16.99 29.13
C ARG A 821 27.12 -17.26 27.99
N ALA A 822 27.18 -18.46 27.42
CA ALA A 822 26.32 -18.90 26.32
C ALA A 822 24.84 -18.62 26.61
#